data_AF-A0A191V6L1-F1
#
_entry.id   AF-A0A191V6L1-F1
#
_cell.length_a   1.000
_cell.length_b   1.000
_cell.length_c   1.000
_cell.angle_alpha   90.00
_cell.angle_beta   90.00
_cell.angle_gamma   90.00
#
_symmetry.space_group_name_H-M   'P 1'
#
loop_
_entity.id
_entity.type
_entity.pdbx_description
1 polymer ?
#
loop_
_entity_poly.entity_id
_entity_poly.type
_entity_poly.pdbx_seq_one_letter_code
_entity_poly.pdbx_strand_id
1 'polypeptide(L)'
;MSSTRRPRLAALGAVLAAGSLALSAAPAAAVTGGTPVADSDTTRAYAAKITVGAHDRGCSAVLVDSEWLLTAASCFAENPAASLAVPAGAPARPTTAVVGLSGTQGAERNVVEIVPRTDRDVVLARLSRPVTNVAPAQLATAVPTAGAELNFAGYGRTKTVWAPSQLHTGTYTVDSTAATSAGVTGKAGAAACMGDTGGPVLSGGKLFGLNSRSAQGGCLGVDEAQTSTAGVVARVDDLGSWIAEKAAATRITDFNGDAVEDIAVGDPMATVGGHTTAGLVRVVHGGGKGIAEINQDLAWVPGDAEAGDHFGNHLATVDYNEDGYTDLVVSASEENVGSAVDAGFVDILFGGKNGLGSGPATRHLEQGSGNGSIGASAPEEGDRMGASLAAGTTAEGRPWVLIGTPGEALGSLKKAGAAFYVYGDTNVTVNQDISDVPGAAEADDAFGTSVAGDANFIAIGAPGDAIGGNANAGNLVVLSHKIGADGRLTVVTGMDQNNEKINGAAEAGDEFGEALALVAYRPSGAATATDSILAIGAPGEALAPETGAAQLAGAGNVMLVHLKPNGTWDYMHALNQGSSTDDRSGTIEAGDHAGAALSAVNTAPRTVGSAATLKVAVGTPGEDLASATDAGAVHTFSLLDSAGANDLWVEAGDGDGVPGSPATGAKLGSSIHFTPRNLYAGMPYGPAATGALHVLPFPNVVTGGTSRPATTYQPGQGGLPANGKYFGYSVR
;
A
#
# COMPACT_ATOMS: atom_id res chain seq x y z
N MET A 1 -1.44 30.70 -67.85
CA MET A 1 -1.88 32.06 -68.21
C MET A 1 -1.68 32.96 -67.00
N SER A 2 -0.96 34.08 -67.20
CA SER A 2 -0.75 35.26 -66.31
C SER A 2 -0.18 35.00 -64.89
N SER A 3 1.09 35.27 -64.54
CA SER A 3 1.92 36.49 -64.62
C SER A 3 1.31 37.72 -63.95
N THR A 4 1.98 38.24 -62.90
CA THR A 4 2.44 39.64 -62.65
C THR A 4 2.59 39.85 -61.12
N ARG A 5 3.51 40.62 -60.52
CA ARG A 5 4.75 41.34 -60.85
C ARG A 5 5.33 41.79 -59.47
N ARG A 6 6.66 41.84 -59.32
CA ARG A 6 7.37 42.52 -58.21
C ARG A 6 7.33 44.05 -58.40
N PRO A 7 7.80 44.85 -57.41
CA PRO A 7 9.15 45.38 -57.58
C PRO A 7 10.03 45.39 -56.30
N ARG A 8 11.34 45.49 -56.56
CA ARG A 8 12.44 45.74 -55.61
C ARG A 8 12.71 47.25 -55.51
N LEU A 9 13.19 47.71 -54.36
CA LEU A 9 14.14 48.83 -54.18
C LEU A 9 14.94 48.50 -52.89
N ALA A 10 16.23 48.18 -52.95
CA ALA A 10 17.41 49.01 -53.22
C ALA A 10 18.04 49.53 -51.91
N ALA A 11 19.33 49.23 -51.77
CA ALA A 11 20.16 49.37 -50.58
C ALA A 11 20.48 50.81 -50.20
N LEU A 12 20.82 51.03 -48.92
CA LEU A 12 21.87 51.96 -48.54
C LEU A 12 22.62 51.41 -47.33
N GLY A 13 23.92 51.20 -47.48
CA GLY A 13 24.83 50.91 -46.38
C GLY A 13 25.32 52.19 -45.72
N ALA A 14 25.56 52.11 -44.42
CA ALA A 14 26.46 53.00 -43.69
C ALA A 14 27.13 52.21 -42.57
N VAL A 15 28.45 52.06 -42.68
CA VAL A 15 29.35 51.61 -41.62
C VAL A 15 29.67 52.83 -40.75
N LEU A 16 29.46 52.72 -39.43
CA LEU A 16 30.21 53.51 -38.46
C LEU A 16 30.35 52.70 -37.17
N ALA A 17 31.61 52.41 -36.85
CA ALA A 17 32.08 51.79 -35.64
C ALA A 17 31.91 52.75 -34.44
N ALA A 18 31.39 52.25 -33.33
CA ALA A 18 31.64 52.83 -32.00
C ALA A 18 31.28 51.83 -30.90
N GLY A 19 32.28 51.47 -30.09
CA GLY A 19 32.10 51.23 -28.66
C GLY A 19 31.44 49.93 -28.24
N SER A 20 32.27 48.91 -28.03
CA SER A 20 32.02 47.87 -27.03
C SER A 20 31.81 48.52 -25.65
N LEU A 21 30.54 48.76 -25.29
CA LEU A 21 30.10 48.81 -23.90
C LEU A 21 29.43 47.47 -23.64
N ALA A 22 30.24 46.51 -23.18
CA ALA A 22 29.71 45.38 -22.43
C ALA A 22 29.04 45.94 -21.18
N LEU A 23 27.75 46.27 -21.27
CA LEU A 23 26.91 46.25 -20.08
C LEU A 23 26.81 44.78 -19.71
N SER A 24 27.72 44.35 -18.85
CA SER A 24 27.47 43.21 -17.96
C SER A 24 26.25 43.59 -17.12
N ALA A 25 25.05 43.32 -17.63
CA ALA A 25 23.88 43.23 -16.79
C ALA A 25 24.16 42.07 -15.82
N ALA A 26 24.57 42.41 -14.60
CA ALA A 26 24.61 41.44 -13.53
C ALA A 26 23.21 40.83 -13.41
N PRO A 27 23.07 39.50 -13.34
CA PRO A 27 21.77 38.91 -13.13
C PRO A 27 21.21 39.46 -11.83
N ALA A 28 19.94 39.90 -11.86
CA ALA A 28 19.25 40.42 -10.69
C ALA A 28 19.26 39.36 -9.60
N ALA A 29 19.99 39.60 -8.52
CA ALA A 29 20.06 38.72 -7.36
C ALA A 29 18.66 38.61 -6.73
N ALA A 30 18.16 37.38 -6.65
CA ALA A 30 16.85 37.04 -6.14
C ALA A 30 17.04 36.11 -4.91
N VAL A 31 16.29 36.41 -3.84
CA VAL A 31 16.65 36.52 -2.41
C VAL A 31 17.41 37.81 -2.20
N THR A 32 17.08 38.61 -1.18
CA THR A 32 17.89 39.80 -0.90
C THR A 32 19.34 39.34 -0.73
N GLY A 33 20.25 39.63 -1.66
CA GLY A 33 21.63 39.12 -1.62
C GLY A 33 21.86 37.61 -1.81
N GLY A 34 20.84 36.81 -2.17
CA GLY A 34 21.02 35.37 -2.46
C GLY A 34 21.09 35.04 -3.95
N THR A 35 21.42 33.79 -4.28
CA THR A 35 21.60 33.32 -5.67
C THR A 35 20.59 32.24 -6.05
N PRO A 36 20.00 32.30 -7.25
CA PRO A 36 19.20 31.21 -7.78
C PRO A 36 20.07 29.95 -7.93
N VAL A 37 19.51 28.80 -7.56
CA VAL A 37 20.12 27.49 -7.77
C VAL A 37 19.77 27.05 -9.20
N ALA A 38 20.77 26.66 -9.98
CA ALA A 38 20.53 26.17 -11.33
C ALA A 38 19.77 24.84 -11.26
N ASP A 39 18.80 24.60 -12.16
CA ASP A 39 18.03 23.34 -12.17
C ASP A 39 18.91 22.09 -12.35
N SER A 40 20.10 22.25 -12.91
CA SER A 40 21.11 21.19 -13.05
C SER A 40 21.87 20.86 -11.75
N ASP A 41 21.75 21.68 -10.69
CA ASP A 41 22.47 21.49 -9.42
C ASP A 41 21.73 20.51 -8.50
N THR A 42 22.04 19.22 -8.62
CA THR A 42 21.38 18.17 -7.84
C THR A 42 21.82 18.10 -6.38
N THR A 43 22.76 18.93 -5.91
CA THR A 43 23.29 18.86 -4.54
C THR A 43 22.24 19.16 -3.45
N ARG A 44 21.09 19.71 -3.86
CA ARG A 44 19.96 20.07 -2.99
C ARG A 44 18.63 19.59 -3.54
N ALA A 45 18.62 18.53 -4.34
CA ALA A 45 17.40 17.96 -4.91
C ALA A 45 16.37 17.53 -3.84
N TYR A 46 16.80 17.24 -2.60
CA TYR A 46 15.91 16.98 -1.47
C TYR A 46 15.09 18.20 -1.01
N ALA A 47 15.41 19.41 -1.45
CA ALA A 47 14.62 20.59 -1.12
C ALA A 47 13.27 20.53 -1.83
N ALA A 48 12.21 20.84 -1.10
CA ALA A 48 10.85 20.77 -1.58
C ALA A 48 10.10 22.10 -1.37
N LYS A 49 9.15 22.38 -2.25
CA LYS A 49 8.18 23.47 -2.10
C LYS A 49 6.86 22.90 -1.62
N ILE A 50 6.33 23.44 -0.53
CA ILE A 50 5.00 23.09 0.00
C ILE A 50 4.01 24.19 -0.36
N THR A 51 2.84 23.78 -0.83
CA THR A 51 1.68 24.65 -1.04
C THR A 51 0.55 24.16 -0.14
N VAL A 52 0.06 25.02 0.76
CA VAL A 52 -1.06 24.73 1.67
C VAL A 52 -2.31 25.48 1.20
N GLY A 53 -3.44 24.77 1.13
CA GLY A 53 -4.71 25.28 0.64
C GLY A 53 -4.69 25.64 -0.85
N ALA A 54 -5.59 26.52 -1.27
CA ALA A 54 -5.65 27.03 -2.65
C ALA A 54 -4.56 28.12 -2.89
N HIS A 55 -3.32 27.80 -2.56
CA HIS A 55 -2.17 28.72 -2.46
C HIS A 55 -2.27 29.75 -1.32
N ASP A 56 -2.97 29.40 -0.24
CA ASP A 56 -3.10 30.25 0.96
C ASP A 56 -1.73 30.51 1.60
N ARG A 57 -0.84 29.52 1.54
CA ARG A 57 0.53 29.63 2.07
C ARG A 57 1.50 28.78 1.26
N GLY A 58 2.64 29.38 0.92
CA GLY A 58 3.81 28.68 0.40
C GLY A 58 4.85 28.50 1.49
N CYS A 59 5.49 27.34 1.52
CA CYS A 59 6.59 26.99 2.42
C CYS A 59 7.68 26.21 1.68
N SER A 60 8.80 26.02 2.36
CA SER A 60 9.88 25.14 1.93
C SER A 60 9.97 23.93 2.84
N ALA A 61 10.62 22.86 2.38
CA ALA A 61 10.75 21.61 3.11
C ALA A 61 11.97 20.82 2.65
N VAL A 62 12.25 19.71 3.32
CA VAL A 62 13.41 18.85 3.08
C VAL A 62 13.00 17.39 3.13
N LEU A 63 13.27 16.62 2.07
CA LEU A 63 13.10 15.16 2.07
C LEU A 63 14.11 14.53 3.04
N VAL A 64 13.62 13.81 4.05
CA VAL A 64 14.44 13.15 5.09
C VAL A 64 14.24 11.62 5.13
N ASP A 65 13.15 11.14 4.52
CA ASP A 65 12.93 9.75 4.10
C ASP A 65 12.21 9.79 2.74
N SER A 66 12.23 8.70 1.97
CA SER A 66 11.52 8.56 0.70
C SER A 66 10.06 9.03 0.74
N GLU A 67 9.35 8.91 1.86
CA GLU A 67 7.96 9.34 2.03
C GLU A 67 7.79 10.51 3.01
N TRP A 68 8.87 11.06 3.57
CA TRP A 68 8.76 12.05 4.63
C TRP A 68 9.57 13.31 4.36
N LEU A 69 8.87 14.44 4.42
CA LEU A 69 9.44 15.77 4.46
C LEU A 69 9.57 16.25 5.90
N LEU A 70 10.65 16.96 6.19
CA LEU A 70 10.77 17.81 7.37
C LEU A 70 10.50 19.25 6.95
N THR A 71 9.61 19.93 7.67
CA THR A 71 9.27 21.35 7.44
C THR A 71 8.88 22.02 8.75
N ALA A 72 8.47 23.28 8.72
CA ALA A 72 8.08 24.04 9.90
C ALA A 72 6.60 23.83 10.25
N ALA A 73 6.28 23.71 11.55
CA ALA A 73 4.90 23.61 12.03
C ALA A 73 4.09 24.89 11.71
N SER A 74 4.76 26.04 11.70
CA SER A 74 4.20 27.34 11.29
C SER A 74 3.59 27.35 9.88
N CYS A 75 3.96 26.39 9.01
CA CYS A 75 3.34 26.23 7.70
C CYS A 75 1.88 25.77 7.78
N PHE A 76 1.53 25.01 8.81
CA PHE A 76 0.20 24.40 8.98
C PHE A 76 -0.62 25.07 10.09
N ALA A 77 0.01 25.87 10.95
CA ALA A 77 -0.67 26.63 11.98
C ALA A 77 -1.66 27.65 11.38
N GLU A 78 -2.84 27.78 11.98
CA GLU A 78 -3.86 28.74 11.55
C GLU A 78 -3.31 30.18 11.58
N ASN A 79 -2.71 30.56 12.71
CA ASN A 79 -2.00 31.83 12.89
C ASN A 79 -0.63 31.59 13.56
N PRO A 80 0.45 31.43 12.77
CA PRO A 80 1.78 31.15 13.29
C PRO A 80 2.39 32.29 14.13
N ALA A 81 1.85 33.51 14.06
CA ALA A 81 2.25 34.60 14.94
C ALA A 81 1.67 34.46 16.36
N ALA A 82 0.56 33.74 16.51
CA ALA A 82 -0.11 33.51 17.78
C ALA A 82 0.25 32.16 18.41
N SER A 83 0.31 31.08 17.61
CA SER A 83 0.61 29.73 18.07
C SER A 83 1.23 28.87 16.96
N LEU A 84 2.15 28.00 17.34
CA LEU A 84 2.73 26.98 16.46
C LEU A 84 2.08 25.60 16.66
N ALA A 85 1.05 25.50 17.51
CA ALA A 85 0.36 24.24 17.75
C ALA A 85 -0.42 23.83 16.50
N VAL A 86 -0.20 22.60 16.06
CA VAL A 86 -0.92 21.96 14.96
C VAL A 86 -1.32 20.56 15.44
N PRO A 87 -2.53 20.07 15.15
CA PRO A 87 -2.90 18.68 15.40
C PRO A 87 -2.07 17.71 14.55
N ALA A 88 -1.79 16.53 15.09
CA ALA A 88 -1.27 15.41 14.29
C ALA A 88 -2.40 14.80 13.43
N GLY A 89 -2.04 14.12 12.35
CA GLY A 89 -2.98 13.47 11.42
C GLY A 89 -3.04 14.19 10.07
N ALA A 90 -4.15 14.06 9.34
CA ALA A 90 -4.32 14.71 8.04
C ALA A 90 -4.21 16.25 8.13
N PRO A 91 -3.54 16.93 7.18
CA PRO A 91 -3.50 18.39 7.14
C PRO A 91 -4.90 19.00 7.10
N ALA A 92 -5.12 20.07 7.86
CA ALA A 92 -6.42 20.76 7.91
C ALA A 92 -6.83 21.41 6.57
N ARG A 93 -5.89 21.58 5.65
CA ARG A 93 -6.11 22.08 4.29
C ARG A 93 -5.37 21.18 3.30
N PRO A 94 -5.92 20.97 2.08
CA PRO A 94 -5.22 20.26 1.02
C PRO A 94 -3.82 20.81 0.86
N THR A 95 -2.82 19.93 0.83
CA THR A 95 -1.42 20.33 0.82
C THR A 95 -0.68 19.52 -0.24
N THR A 96 0.03 20.19 -1.13
CA THR A 96 0.92 19.56 -2.10
C THR A 96 2.37 19.90 -1.82
N ALA A 97 3.26 18.98 -2.17
CA ALA A 97 4.70 19.17 -2.11
C ALA A 97 5.33 18.81 -3.44
N VAL A 98 6.18 19.70 -3.95
CA VAL A 98 7.02 19.45 -5.12
C VAL A 98 8.45 19.25 -4.61
N VAL A 99 8.93 18.01 -4.68
CA VAL A 99 10.28 17.60 -4.25
C VAL A 99 11.19 17.57 -5.47
N GLY A 100 12.38 18.16 -5.39
CA GLY A 100 13.29 18.26 -6.54
C GLY A 100 13.31 19.66 -7.17
N LEU A 101 14.41 19.98 -7.86
CA LEU A 101 14.52 21.19 -8.68
C LEU A 101 13.68 21.05 -9.95
N SER A 102 13.28 22.16 -10.57
CA SER A 102 12.32 22.16 -11.67
C SER A 102 12.80 21.33 -12.88
N GLY A 103 11.87 20.68 -13.59
CA GLY A 103 12.16 19.78 -14.73
C GLY A 103 11.81 18.31 -14.47
N THR A 104 12.47 17.37 -15.15
CA THR A 104 12.17 15.93 -15.11
C THR A 104 12.59 15.20 -13.82
N GLN A 105 13.17 15.92 -12.84
CA GLN A 105 13.56 15.36 -11.55
C GLN A 105 12.55 15.66 -10.43
N GLY A 106 11.60 16.58 -10.66
CA GLY A 106 10.59 16.97 -9.69
C GLY A 106 9.53 15.88 -9.50
N ALA A 107 9.20 15.57 -8.24
CA ALA A 107 8.08 14.72 -7.87
C ALA A 107 7.05 15.54 -7.09
N GLU A 108 5.86 15.72 -7.67
CA GLU A 108 4.73 16.30 -6.97
C GLU A 108 3.95 15.22 -6.22
N ARG A 109 3.59 15.50 -4.96
CA ARG A 109 2.87 14.60 -4.05
C ARG A 109 1.88 15.36 -3.19
N ASN A 110 0.81 14.71 -2.77
CA ASN A 110 -0.01 15.21 -1.67
C ASN A 110 0.73 14.99 -0.35
N VAL A 111 0.53 15.89 0.61
CA VAL A 111 0.87 15.66 2.01
C VAL A 111 -0.38 15.14 2.71
N VAL A 112 -0.28 13.93 3.24
CA VAL A 112 -1.44 13.16 3.73
C VAL A 112 -1.44 12.98 5.24
N GLU A 113 -0.29 13.20 5.89
CA GLU A 113 -0.17 13.14 7.35
C GLU A 113 0.86 14.15 7.83
N ILE A 114 0.59 14.78 8.96
CA ILE A 114 1.55 15.62 9.67
C ILE A 114 1.75 15.12 11.11
N VAL A 115 3.00 15.07 11.53
CA VAL A 115 3.42 14.68 12.89
C VAL A 115 4.24 15.83 13.48
N PRO A 116 3.63 16.73 14.27
CA PRO A 116 4.28 17.92 14.78
C PRO A 116 5.13 17.63 16.01
N ARG A 117 6.24 18.36 16.15
CA ARG A 117 6.97 18.50 17.41
C ARG A 117 6.29 19.53 18.30
N THR A 118 6.34 19.32 19.61
CA THR A 118 5.77 20.25 20.60
C THR A 118 6.81 21.22 21.17
N ASP A 119 8.10 20.90 21.01
CA ASP A 119 9.24 21.62 21.60
C ASP A 119 9.90 22.63 20.65
N ARG A 120 9.57 22.60 19.35
CA ARG A 120 10.14 23.48 18.32
C ARG A 120 9.27 23.54 17.06
N ASP A 121 9.54 24.52 16.21
CA ASP A 121 8.84 24.76 14.94
C ASP A 121 9.22 23.72 13.86
N VAL A 122 8.84 22.46 14.08
CA VAL A 122 9.16 21.34 13.19
C VAL A 122 7.95 20.41 13.10
N VAL A 123 7.69 19.93 11.89
CA VAL A 123 6.71 18.88 11.60
C VAL A 123 7.30 17.91 10.58
N LEU A 124 6.99 16.63 10.77
CA LEU A 124 7.16 15.62 9.73
C LEU A 124 5.89 15.61 8.88
N ALA A 125 6.04 15.71 7.57
CA ALA A 125 4.94 15.71 6.61
C ALA A 125 5.09 14.49 5.69
N ARG A 126 4.17 13.53 5.80
CA ARG A 126 4.16 12.32 4.98
C ARG A 126 3.58 12.61 3.61
N LEU A 127 4.25 12.10 2.58
CA LEU A 127 3.81 12.15 1.20
C LEU A 127 2.86 10.98 0.90
N SER A 128 1.93 11.18 -0.03
CA SER A 128 0.97 10.15 -0.44
C SER A 128 1.63 8.90 -1.02
N ARG A 129 2.81 9.04 -1.62
CA ARG A 129 3.67 7.93 -2.06
C ARG A 129 5.15 8.33 -2.06
N PRO A 130 6.09 7.36 -2.11
CA PRO A 130 7.52 7.63 -2.10
C PRO A 130 8.01 8.51 -3.25
N VAL A 131 9.11 9.22 -2.98
CA VAL A 131 9.98 9.87 -3.97
C VAL A 131 11.25 9.03 -4.06
N THR A 132 11.37 8.23 -5.12
CA THR A 132 12.44 7.23 -5.27
C THR A 132 13.64 7.75 -6.09
N ASN A 133 13.47 8.86 -6.82
CA ASN A 133 14.48 9.45 -7.70
C ASN A 133 15.32 10.56 -7.02
N VAL A 134 15.05 10.87 -5.75
CA VAL A 134 15.76 11.90 -4.98
C VAL A 134 16.31 11.29 -3.69
N ALA A 135 17.62 11.40 -3.46
CA ALA A 135 18.23 10.95 -2.21
C ALA A 135 17.82 11.87 -1.04
N PRO A 136 17.31 11.33 0.09
CA PRO A 136 16.99 12.13 1.27
C PRO A 136 18.22 12.83 1.88
N ALA A 137 17.98 13.98 2.51
CA ALA A 137 19.01 14.75 3.18
C ALA A 137 19.55 14.03 4.41
N GLN A 138 20.88 14.04 4.58
CA GLN A 138 21.52 13.51 5.79
C GLN A 138 21.47 14.55 6.91
N LEU A 139 20.98 14.15 8.08
CA LEU A 139 20.99 15.00 9.26
C LEU A 139 22.42 15.18 9.80
N ALA A 140 22.73 16.40 10.23
CA ALA A 140 23.87 16.64 11.09
C ALA A 140 23.54 16.13 12.50
N THR A 141 24.51 15.56 13.20
CA THR A 141 24.40 15.21 14.62
C THR A 141 25.13 16.20 15.52
N ALA A 142 25.81 17.18 14.92
CA ALA A 142 26.54 18.21 15.61
C ALA A 142 25.68 19.46 15.77
N VAL A 143 25.80 20.09 16.93
CA VAL A 143 25.18 21.39 17.20
C VAL A 143 25.88 22.48 16.39
N PRO A 144 25.15 23.41 15.73
CA PRO A 144 25.77 24.58 15.10
C PRO A 144 26.54 25.41 16.14
N THR A 145 27.79 25.76 15.83
CA THR A 145 28.62 26.60 16.71
C THR A 145 28.51 28.07 16.33
N ALA A 146 28.56 28.96 17.33
CA ALA A 146 28.61 30.40 17.08
C ALA A 146 29.82 30.76 16.19
N GLY A 147 29.61 31.64 15.21
CA GLY A 147 30.57 32.02 14.18
C GLY A 147 30.64 31.07 12.98
N ALA A 148 29.99 29.89 13.03
CA ALA A 148 29.95 28.99 11.88
C ALA A 148 29.12 29.58 10.73
N GLU A 149 29.48 29.22 9.51
CA GLU A 149 28.71 29.55 8.32
C GLU A 149 27.80 28.39 7.93
N LEU A 150 26.53 28.71 7.68
CA LEU A 150 25.52 27.76 7.23
C LEU A 150 24.88 28.29 5.93
N ASN A 151 24.61 27.43 4.97
CA ASN A 151 23.91 27.79 3.75
C ASN A 151 22.44 27.40 3.87
N PHE A 152 21.54 28.36 3.73
CA PHE A 152 20.12 28.07 3.67
C PHE A 152 19.64 28.04 2.22
N ALA A 153 18.59 27.26 1.96
CA ALA A 153 17.87 27.31 0.70
C ALA A 153 16.36 27.31 0.90
N GLY A 154 15.62 27.79 -0.09
CA GLY A 154 14.16 27.81 -0.05
C GLY A 154 13.51 28.37 -1.31
N TYR A 155 12.18 28.25 -1.35
CA TYR A 155 11.28 28.72 -2.39
C TYR A 155 10.48 29.95 -1.94
N GLY A 156 10.95 30.64 -0.90
CA GLY A 156 10.35 31.86 -0.41
C GLY A 156 10.48 33.02 -1.37
N ARG A 157 9.73 34.09 -1.08
CA ARG A 157 9.74 35.30 -1.91
C ARG A 157 11.16 35.84 -2.04
N THR A 158 11.44 36.49 -3.14
CA THR A 158 12.72 37.16 -3.35
C THR A 158 12.57 38.66 -3.16
N LYS A 159 13.61 39.45 -3.47
CA LYS A 159 13.50 40.92 -3.55
C LYS A 159 12.51 41.38 -4.63
N THR A 160 12.27 40.56 -5.66
CA THR A 160 11.54 40.96 -6.87
C THR A 160 10.42 40.01 -7.29
N VAL A 161 10.38 38.78 -6.74
CA VAL A 161 9.41 37.73 -7.11
C VAL A 161 8.64 37.29 -5.88
N TRP A 162 7.31 37.31 -5.98
CA TRP A 162 6.42 37.00 -4.85
C TRP A 162 6.33 35.51 -4.49
N ALA A 163 6.44 34.61 -5.46
CA ALA A 163 6.32 33.17 -5.24
C ALA A 163 7.17 32.41 -6.29
N PRO A 164 8.49 32.34 -6.13
CA PRO A 164 9.35 31.69 -7.11
C PRO A 164 9.06 30.18 -7.19
N SER A 165 9.29 29.62 -8.37
CA SER A 165 9.37 28.17 -8.61
C SER A 165 10.81 27.66 -8.54
N GLN A 166 11.79 28.56 -8.67
CA GLN A 166 13.21 28.24 -8.59
C GLN A 166 13.69 28.29 -7.13
N LEU A 167 14.52 27.32 -6.73
CA LEU A 167 15.17 27.31 -5.43
C LEU A 167 16.21 28.41 -5.37
N HIS A 168 16.29 29.12 -4.25
CA HIS A 168 17.32 30.12 -4.01
C HIS A 168 18.11 29.80 -2.74
N THR A 169 19.29 30.41 -2.60
CA THR A 169 20.16 30.19 -1.47
C THR A 169 20.86 31.44 -0.98
N GLY A 170 21.17 31.46 0.32
CA GLY A 170 22.03 32.45 0.94
C GLY A 170 22.84 31.82 2.07
N THR A 171 23.68 32.63 2.71
CA THR A 171 24.56 32.20 3.80
C THR A 171 24.21 32.94 5.07
N TYR A 172 24.16 32.19 6.18
CA TYR A 172 24.09 32.68 7.53
C TYR A 172 25.43 32.60 8.24
N THR A 173 25.66 33.50 9.18
CA THR A 173 26.55 33.29 10.32
C THR A 173 25.71 32.94 11.53
N VAL A 174 26.12 31.92 12.29
CA VAL A 174 25.46 31.53 13.54
C VAL A 174 25.86 32.51 14.63
N ASP A 175 24.88 33.17 15.25
CA ASP A 175 25.11 34.14 16.33
C ASP A 175 25.10 33.46 17.70
N SER A 176 24.17 32.52 17.87
CA SER A 176 23.94 31.84 19.15
C SER A 176 23.23 30.51 18.94
N THR A 177 23.35 29.63 19.92
CA THR A 177 22.69 28.32 19.90
C THR A 177 21.97 28.07 21.22
N ALA A 178 20.71 27.64 21.12
CA ALA A 178 19.85 27.23 22.23
C ALA A 178 19.48 25.75 22.05
N ALA A 179 18.75 25.17 23.01
CA ALA A 179 18.44 23.73 23.02
C ALA A 179 17.79 23.23 21.72
N THR A 180 16.84 23.97 21.15
CA THR A 180 16.05 23.55 19.98
C THR A 180 16.18 24.50 18.78
N SER A 181 16.97 25.56 18.89
CA SER A 181 17.11 26.58 17.86
C SER A 181 18.50 27.21 17.82
N ALA A 182 18.82 27.88 16.70
CA ALA A 182 19.98 28.75 16.59
C ALA A 182 19.56 30.13 16.08
N GLY A 183 20.12 31.19 16.67
CA GLY A 183 20.02 32.55 16.13
C GLY A 183 21.06 32.73 15.03
N VAL A 184 20.65 33.32 13.92
CA VAL A 184 21.50 33.51 12.74
C VAL A 184 21.35 34.90 12.17
N THR A 185 22.40 35.40 11.51
CA THR A 185 22.37 36.65 10.76
C THR A 185 22.88 36.39 9.35
N GLY A 186 22.14 36.87 8.35
CA GLY A 186 22.50 36.63 6.95
C GLY A 186 23.68 37.47 6.47
N LYS A 187 24.56 36.84 5.68
CA LYS A 187 25.75 37.44 5.08
C LYS A 187 25.43 38.07 3.72
N ALA A 188 26.19 39.10 3.35
CA ALA A 188 26.06 39.79 2.06
C ALA A 188 24.62 40.26 1.74
N GLY A 189 23.84 40.58 2.78
CA GLY A 189 22.45 40.99 2.66
C GLY A 189 21.44 39.85 2.51
N ALA A 190 21.90 38.58 2.52
CA ALA A 190 21.04 37.38 2.53
C ALA A 190 20.00 37.46 3.65
N ALA A 191 18.73 37.21 3.35
CA ALA A 191 17.70 36.99 4.37
C ALA A 191 16.73 35.91 3.88
N ALA A 192 16.30 35.01 4.77
CA ALA A 192 15.13 34.19 4.48
C ALA A 192 13.88 35.07 4.43
N CYS A 193 13.03 34.82 3.45
CA CYS A 193 11.79 35.54 3.24
C CYS A 193 10.58 34.64 3.51
N MET A 194 9.38 35.22 3.51
CA MET A 194 8.14 34.45 3.63
C MET A 194 8.11 33.33 2.56
N GLY A 195 7.89 32.09 3.00
CA GLY A 195 7.94 30.89 2.16
C GLY A 195 9.28 30.15 2.16
N ASP A 196 10.36 30.73 2.70
CA ASP A 196 11.60 29.98 2.98
C ASP A 196 11.50 29.16 4.27
N THR A 197 10.50 29.47 5.10
CA THR A 197 10.17 28.72 6.32
C THR A 197 10.01 27.23 6.01
N GLY A 198 10.67 26.39 6.81
CA GLY A 198 10.81 24.95 6.63
C GLY A 198 11.94 24.53 5.67
N GLY A 199 12.59 25.47 4.98
CA GLY A 199 13.67 25.19 4.02
C GLY A 199 14.98 24.76 4.69
N PRO A 200 15.84 23.99 3.99
CA PRO A 200 17.04 23.40 4.57
C PRO A 200 18.09 24.44 4.94
N VAL A 201 18.75 24.22 6.08
CA VAL A 201 19.97 24.93 6.52
C VAL A 201 21.11 23.93 6.64
N LEU A 202 22.17 24.13 5.85
CA LEU A 202 23.14 23.11 5.48
C LEU A 202 24.58 23.52 5.80
N SER A 203 25.42 22.55 6.15
CA SER A 203 26.88 22.70 6.11
C SER A 203 27.55 21.36 5.82
N GLY A 204 28.55 21.35 4.95
CA GLY A 204 29.22 20.10 4.51
C GLY A 204 28.26 19.05 3.93
N GLY A 205 27.17 19.48 3.29
CA GLY A 205 26.14 18.59 2.74
C GLY A 205 25.17 17.99 3.76
N LYS A 206 25.28 18.33 5.05
CA LYS A 206 24.38 17.85 6.12
C LYS A 206 23.38 18.91 6.55
N LEU A 207 22.19 18.47 6.94
CA LEU A 207 21.10 19.29 7.45
C LEU A 207 21.31 19.62 8.93
N PHE A 208 21.63 20.87 9.23
CA PHE A 208 21.78 21.39 10.60
C PHE A 208 20.48 21.98 11.17
N GLY A 209 19.56 22.38 10.30
CA GLY A 209 18.28 22.90 10.73
C GLY A 209 17.34 23.27 9.60
N LEU A 210 16.20 23.82 9.97
CA LEU A 210 15.22 24.41 9.07
C LEU A 210 15.10 25.91 9.32
N ASN A 211 14.90 26.72 8.28
CA ASN A 211 14.49 28.11 8.45
C ASN A 211 13.16 28.15 9.21
N SER A 212 13.07 28.88 10.33
CA SER A 212 11.81 29.01 11.09
C SER A 212 11.29 30.45 10.98
N ARG A 213 12.06 31.43 11.46
CA ARG A 213 11.67 32.84 11.51
C ARG A 213 12.75 33.73 10.90
N SER A 214 12.35 34.89 10.42
CA SER A 214 13.25 35.90 9.84
C SER A 214 12.68 37.30 10.04
N ALA A 215 13.57 38.28 10.19
CA ALA A 215 13.24 39.71 10.22
C ALA A 215 12.89 40.28 8.83
N GLN A 216 13.09 39.50 7.75
CA GLN A 216 12.64 39.78 6.39
C GLN A 216 13.30 40.99 5.70
N GLY A 217 14.51 41.38 6.12
CA GLY A 217 15.24 42.52 5.54
C GLY A 217 15.34 42.48 4.01
N GLY A 218 14.71 43.45 3.36
CA GLY A 218 14.66 43.63 1.91
C GLY A 218 13.95 42.54 1.10
N CYS A 219 13.15 41.70 1.75
CA CYS A 219 12.19 40.83 1.06
C CYS A 219 11.09 41.66 0.37
N LEU A 220 10.55 41.17 -0.76
CA LEU A 220 9.50 41.87 -1.49
C LEU A 220 8.25 42.08 -0.62
N GLY A 221 7.73 43.32 -0.62
CA GLY A 221 6.52 43.70 0.11
C GLY A 221 6.73 43.99 1.60
N VAL A 222 7.98 43.97 2.06
CA VAL A 222 8.36 44.42 3.42
C VAL A 222 8.79 45.88 3.35
N ASP A 223 8.53 46.64 4.42
CA ASP A 223 8.95 48.03 4.56
C ASP A 223 10.47 48.16 4.32
N GLU A 224 10.89 49.08 3.45
CA GLU A 224 12.30 49.32 3.13
C GLU A 224 13.13 49.76 4.36
N ALA A 225 12.48 50.30 5.41
CA ALA A 225 13.13 50.62 6.67
C ALA A 225 13.53 49.36 7.46
N GLN A 226 12.90 48.20 7.21
CA GLN A 226 13.31 46.92 7.76
C GLN A 226 14.51 46.38 6.97
N THR A 227 15.69 46.51 7.58
CA THR A 227 16.97 46.11 6.97
C THR A 227 17.63 44.90 7.65
N SER A 228 17.05 44.40 8.74
CA SER A 228 17.63 43.29 9.50
C SER A 228 17.52 41.97 8.74
N THR A 229 18.65 41.26 8.63
CA THR A 229 18.75 39.91 8.06
C THR A 229 18.77 38.82 9.13
N ALA A 230 18.47 39.17 10.39
CA ALA A 230 18.44 38.23 11.49
C ALA A 230 17.32 37.19 11.32
N GLY A 231 17.59 35.96 11.75
CA GLY A 231 16.67 34.85 11.65
C GLY A 231 16.85 33.82 12.77
N VAL A 232 15.96 32.84 12.78
CA VAL A 232 15.97 31.70 13.69
C VAL A 232 15.87 30.43 12.88
N VAL A 233 16.77 29.50 13.18
CA VAL A 233 16.81 28.15 12.63
C VAL A 233 16.29 27.17 13.68
N ALA A 234 15.36 26.30 13.31
CA ALA A 234 14.97 25.16 14.13
C ALA A 234 15.99 24.03 13.96
N ARG A 235 16.57 23.54 15.06
CA ARG A 235 17.62 22.52 15.05
C ARG A 235 17.04 21.13 14.81
N VAL A 236 17.79 20.30 14.09
CA VAL A 236 17.39 18.92 13.75
C VAL A 236 18.35 17.84 14.27
N ASP A 237 19.43 18.22 14.95
CA ASP A 237 20.52 17.30 15.29
C ASP A 237 20.17 16.20 16.30
N ASP A 238 19.07 16.39 17.02
CA ASP A 238 18.49 15.46 17.99
C ASP A 238 17.20 14.78 17.47
N LEU A 239 16.83 14.98 16.21
CA LEU A 239 15.57 14.45 15.64
C LEU A 239 15.70 13.09 14.96
N GLY A 240 16.92 12.57 14.78
CA GLY A 240 17.17 11.35 14.00
C GLY A 240 16.37 10.12 14.48
N SER A 241 16.29 9.89 15.79
CA SER A 241 15.53 8.76 16.35
C SER A 241 14.02 8.93 16.14
N TRP A 242 13.50 10.14 16.31
CA TRP A 242 12.09 10.45 16.10
C TRP A 242 11.69 10.27 14.63
N ILE A 243 12.52 10.74 13.69
CA ILE A 243 12.29 10.54 12.25
C ILE A 243 12.31 9.06 11.91
N ALA A 244 13.32 8.31 12.38
CA ALA A 244 13.41 6.88 12.12
C ALA A 244 12.21 6.10 12.68
N GLU A 245 11.75 6.43 13.89
CA GLU A 245 10.55 5.83 14.50
C GLU A 245 9.30 6.06 13.64
N LYS A 246 9.05 7.29 13.19
CA LYS A 246 7.85 7.61 12.38
C LYS A 246 7.94 7.07 10.96
N ALA A 247 9.13 7.09 10.36
CA ALA A 247 9.34 6.49 9.04
C ALA A 247 9.23 4.96 9.05
N ALA A 248 9.59 4.30 10.15
CA ALA A 248 9.49 2.84 10.28
C ALA A 248 8.11 2.33 10.71
N ALA A 249 7.16 3.22 11.03
CA ALA A 249 5.83 2.82 11.49
C ALA A 249 5.07 2.04 10.40
N THR A 250 4.50 0.91 10.79
CA THR A 250 3.64 0.10 9.92
C THR A 250 2.36 0.85 9.58
N ARG A 251 1.94 0.77 8.32
CA ARG A 251 0.62 1.20 7.87
C ARG A 251 -0.47 0.32 8.50
N ILE A 252 -1.64 0.91 8.70
CA ILE A 252 -2.81 0.27 9.26
C ILE A 252 -3.99 0.54 8.35
N THR A 253 -4.99 -0.32 8.39
CA THR A 253 -6.32 -0.01 7.88
C THR A 253 -6.90 1.11 8.75
N ASP A 254 -7.15 2.28 8.16
CA ASP A 254 -7.71 3.45 8.84
C ASP A 254 -8.57 4.22 7.84
N PHE A 255 -9.88 3.93 7.85
CA PHE A 255 -10.83 4.53 6.93
C PHE A 255 -11.18 5.97 7.32
N ASN A 256 -10.87 6.38 8.55
CA ASN A 256 -11.26 7.68 9.13
C ASN A 256 -10.11 8.67 9.40
N GLY A 257 -8.86 8.23 9.22
CA GLY A 257 -7.63 9.01 9.28
C GLY A 257 -7.28 9.52 10.69
N ASP A 258 -7.64 8.77 11.73
CA ASP A 258 -7.32 9.11 13.12
C ASP A 258 -6.06 8.43 13.68
N ALA A 259 -5.36 7.68 12.83
CA ALA A 259 -4.19 6.87 13.16
C ALA A 259 -4.47 5.73 14.17
N VAL A 260 -5.73 5.30 14.30
CA VAL A 260 -6.16 4.10 15.01
C VAL A 260 -6.66 3.09 13.98
N GLU A 261 -6.38 1.82 14.24
CA GLU A 261 -6.72 0.75 13.28
C GLU A 261 -8.23 0.49 13.29
N ASP A 262 -8.81 0.51 12.10
CA ASP A 262 -10.17 0.12 11.79
C ASP A 262 -10.17 -1.30 11.20
N ILE A 263 -11.30 -2.00 11.28
CA ILE A 263 -11.47 -3.37 10.76
C ILE A 263 -12.69 -3.41 9.86
N ALA A 264 -12.58 -3.98 8.66
CA ALA A 264 -13.73 -4.31 7.81
C ALA A 264 -14.02 -5.81 7.88
N VAL A 265 -15.28 -6.19 8.13
CA VAL A 265 -15.70 -7.60 8.26
C VAL A 265 -16.91 -7.89 7.38
N GLY A 266 -16.77 -8.83 6.45
CA GLY A 266 -17.87 -9.30 5.60
C GLY A 266 -18.82 -10.26 6.32
N ASP A 267 -20.10 -10.15 5.95
CA ASP A 267 -21.17 -11.08 6.32
C ASP A 267 -22.08 -11.28 5.09
N PRO A 268 -21.58 -11.98 4.06
CA PRO A 268 -22.25 -12.07 2.75
C PRO A 268 -23.62 -12.76 2.83
N MET A 269 -23.89 -13.54 3.88
CA MET A 269 -25.16 -14.22 4.07
C MET A 269 -26.19 -13.42 4.89
N ALA A 270 -25.87 -12.17 5.27
CA ALA A 270 -26.79 -11.31 5.99
C ALA A 270 -27.99 -10.88 5.14
N THR A 271 -29.12 -10.65 5.80
CA THR A 271 -30.32 -10.07 5.17
C THR A 271 -30.26 -8.55 5.24
N VAL A 272 -30.44 -7.88 4.11
CA VAL A 272 -30.52 -6.41 3.96
C VAL A 272 -31.85 -6.05 3.30
N GLY A 273 -32.56 -5.03 3.78
CA GLY A 273 -33.84 -4.61 3.17
C GLY A 273 -34.98 -5.65 3.15
N GLY A 274 -34.78 -6.85 3.72
CA GLY A 274 -35.68 -8.02 3.57
C GLY A 274 -35.23 -9.03 2.50
N HIS A 275 -34.17 -8.71 1.76
CA HIS A 275 -33.49 -9.56 0.79
C HIS A 275 -32.52 -10.49 1.50
N THR A 276 -32.83 -11.79 1.50
CA THR A 276 -31.99 -12.80 2.14
C THR A 276 -30.69 -12.94 1.38
N THR A 277 -29.56 -13.05 2.11
CA THR A 277 -28.23 -13.26 1.52
C THR A 277 -27.82 -12.18 0.51
N ALA A 278 -28.31 -10.95 0.71
CA ALA A 278 -27.82 -9.77 -0.01
C ALA A 278 -26.39 -9.43 0.42
N GLY A 279 -26.06 -9.66 1.70
CA GLY A 279 -24.73 -9.41 2.23
C GLY A 279 -24.51 -7.98 2.69
N LEU A 280 -23.53 -7.81 3.59
CA LEU A 280 -23.09 -6.50 4.08
C LEU A 280 -21.65 -6.59 4.58
N VAL A 281 -21.03 -5.42 4.75
CA VAL A 281 -19.75 -5.25 5.45
C VAL A 281 -19.98 -4.42 6.72
N ARG A 282 -19.37 -4.83 7.84
CA ARG A 282 -19.32 -4.04 9.07
C ARG A 282 -17.93 -3.46 9.25
N VAL A 283 -17.84 -2.14 9.33
CA VAL A 283 -16.61 -1.44 9.70
C VAL A 283 -16.63 -1.16 11.19
N VAL A 284 -15.69 -1.75 11.92
CA VAL A 284 -15.44 -1.45 13.33
C VAL A 284 -14.39 -0.37 13.40
N HIS A 285 -14.78 0.85 13.80
CA HIS A 285 -13.82 1.93 13.97
C HIS A 285 -13.03 1.78 15.28
N GLY A 286 -11.72 1.95 15.16
CA GLY A 286 -10.79 1.89 16.28
C GLY A 286 -11.11 2.88 17.40
N GLY A 287 -10.61 2.59 18.61
CA GLY A 287 -10.72 3.52 19.74
C GLY A 287 -12.15 3.70 20.30
N GLY A 288 -13.09 2.82 19.96
CA GLY A 288 -14.46 2.87 20.46
C GLY A 288 -15.34 3.90 19.76
N LYS A 289 -15.01 4.24 18.50
CA LYS A 289 -15.74 5.23 17.70
C LYS A 289 -17.04 4.71 17.08
N GLY A 290 -17.35 3.44 17.27
CA GLY A 290 -18.60 2.82 16.82
C GLY A 290 -18.40 1.94 15.60
N ILE A 291 -19.53 1.54 15.02
CA ILE A 291 -19.60 0.58 13.93
C ILE A 291 -20.44 1.18 12.81
N ALA A 292 -20.00 1.04 11.57
CA ALA A 292 -20.78 1.34 10.38
C ALA A 292 -21.18 0.04 9.67
N GLU A 293 -22.43 -0.04 9.21
CA GLU A 293 -22.89 -1.13 8.32
C GLU A 293 -22.97 -0.58 6.90
N ILE A 294 -22.31 -1.27 5.98
CA ILE A 294 -22.18 -0.92 4.57
C ILE A 294 -22.86 -2.01 3.73
N ASN A 295 -23.77 -1.62 2.85
CA ASN A 295 -24.51 -2.49 1.94
C ASN A 295 -25.07 -1.65 0.77
N GLN A 296 -25.63 -2.31 -0.24
CA GLN A 296 -26.16 -1.68 -1.46
C GLN A 296 -27.43 -0.84 -1.23
N ASP A 297 -28.14 -0.95 -0.09
CA ASP A 297 -29.26 -0.03 0.22
C ASP A 297 -28.78 1.39 0.59
N LEU A 298 -27.47 1.58 0.83
CA LEU A 298 -26.91 2.90 1.07
C LEU A 298 -26.81 3.66 -0.25
N ALA A 299 -27.44 4.84 -0.33
CA ALA A 299 -27.50 5.65 -1.55
C ALA A 299 -26.15 6.06 -2.20
N TRP A 300 -25.02 5.86 -1.53
CA TRP A 300 -23.67 6.14 -2.05
C TRP A 300 -22.89 4.87 -2.44
N VAL A 301 -23.44 3.69 -2.13
CA VAL A 301 -22.96 2.39 -2.60
C VAL A 301 -23.75 2.06 -3.89
N PRO A 302 -23.07 1.79 -5.02
CA PRO A 302 -23.71 1.38 -6.26
C PRO A 302 -24.53 0.08 -6.13
N GLY A 303 -25.53 -0.08 -6.99
CA GLY A 303 -26.47 -1.21 -6.97
C GLY A 303 -27.64 -1.00 -6.00
N ASP A 304 -28.50 -2.01 -5.91
CA ASP A 304 -29.57 -2.14 -4.91
C ASP A 304 -29.36 -3.49 -4.20
N ALA A 305 -29.79 -3.66 -2.95
CA ALA A 305 -29.64 -4.95 -2.28
C ALA A 305 -30.67 -5.97 -2.80
N GLU A 306 -30.21 -7.10 -3.29
CA GLU A 306 -31.02 -8.16 -3.87
C GLU A 306 -30.68 -9.51 -3.23
N ALA A 307 -31.53 -10.52 -3.44
CA ALA A 307 -31.35 -11.80 -2.78
C ALA A 307 -30.31 -12.63 -3.54
N GLY A 308 -29.11 -12.82 -2.96
CA GLY A 308 -28.05 -13.64 -3.54
C GLY A 308 -26.77 -12.89 -3.90
N ASP A 309 -26.75 -11.56 -3.82
CA ASP A 309 -25.60 -10.75 -4.30
C ASP A 309 -24.32 -10.98 -3.49
N HIS A 310 -24.48 -11.42 -2.24
CA HIS A 310 -23.39 -11.74 -1.33
C HIS A 310 -22.37 -10.60 -1.17
N PHE A 311 -22.83 -9.35 -1.15
CA PHE A 311 -21.99 -8.17 -0.95
C PHE A 311 -21.09 -8.33 0.27
N GLY A 312 -19.80 -8.07 0.08
CA GLY A 312 -18.77 -8.25 1.11
C GLY A 312 -18.15 -9.64 1.18
N ASN A 313 -18.39 -10.52 0.20
CA ASN A 313 -17.78 -11.85 0.17
C ASN A 313 -16.25 -11.80 0.00
N HIS A 314 -15.70 -10.88 -0.80
CA HIS A 314 -14.25 -10.60 -0.84
C HIS A 314 -13.94 -9.12 -0.59
N LEU A 315 -12.85 -8.88 0.14
CA LEU A 315 -12.38 -7.55 0.54
C LEU A 315 -10.89 -7.37 0.24
N ALA A 316 -10.48 -6.15 -0.07
CA ALA A 316 -9.09 -5.70 -0.03
C ALA A 316 -9.02 -4.22 0.39
N THR A 317 -7.84 -3.74 0.81
CA THR A 317 -7.67 -2.36 1.25
C THR A 317 -6.44 -1.73 0.62
N VAL A 318 -6.55 -0.46 0.23
CA VAL A 318 -5.46 0.37 -0.31
C VAL A 318 -5.91 1.83 -0.23
N ASP A 319 -4.99 2.78 -0.08
CA ASP A 319 -5.26 4.20 -0.36
C ASP A 319 -5.21 4.39 -1.88
N TYR A 320 -6.33 4.18 -2.55
CA TYR A 320 -6.42 4.11 -4.01
C TYR A 320 -6.34 5.49 -4.64
N ASN A 321 -6.90 6.50 -3.97
CA ASN A 321 -6.95 7.88 -4.47
C ASN A 321 -5.77 8.76 -3.98
N GLU A 322 -4.85 8.20 -3.20
CA GLU A 322 -3.64 8.85 -2.67
C GLU A 322 -3.96 10.08 -1.78
N ASP A 323 -5.03 9.99 -0.98
CA ASP A 323 -5.51 11.07 -0.10
C ASP A 323 -5.15 10.90 1.39
N GLY A 324 -4.61 9.74 1.76
CA GLY A 324 -4.18 9.42 3.12
C GLY A 324 -5.17 8.61 3.95
N TYR A 325 -6.39 8.41 3.46
CA TYR A 325 -7.39 7.55 4.05
C TYR A 325 -7.28 6.16 3.39
N THR A 326 -7.53 5.11 4.17
CA THR A 326 -7.64 3.77 3.56
C THR A 326 -8.96 3.69 2.81
N ASP A 327 -8.95 3.09 1.62
CA ASP A 327 -10.16 2.76 0.86
C ASP A 327 -10.45 1.26 0.95
N LEU A 328 -11.73 0.91 0.81
CA LEU A 328 -12.18 -0.47 0.81
C LEU A 328 -12.52 -0.90 -0.61
N VAL A 329 -11.85 -1.93 -1.10
CA VAL A 329 -12.27 -2.68 -2.30
C VAL A 329 -13.19 -3.80 -1.83
N VAL A 330 -14.42 -3.82 -2.34
CA VAL A 330 -15.46 -4.76 -1.96
C VAL A 330 -16.11 -5.35 -3.21
N SER A 331 -16.45 -6.62 -3.16
CA SER A 331 -17.16 -7.31 -4.23
C SER A 331 -18.57 -7.70 -3.84
N ALA A 332 -19.42 -7.80 -4.85
CA ALA A 332 -20.65 -8.59 -4.87
C ALA A 332 -20.51 -9.57 -6.04
N SER A 333 -19.67 -10.60 -5.86
CA SER A 333 -19.28 -11.45 -6.99
C SER A 333 -20.39 -12.38 -7.48
N GLU A 334 -21.57 -12.33 -6.87
CA GLU A 334 -22.76 -13.10 -7.28
C GLU A 334 -23.92 -12.15 -7.67
N GLU A 335 -23.62 -10.87 -7.87
CA GLU A 335 -24.57 -9.91 -8.44
C GLU A 335 -24.99 -10.30 -9.87
N ASN A 336 -26.26 -10.07 -10.20
CA ASN A 336 -26.74 -10.08 -11.57
C ASN A 336 -26.36 -8.77 -12.31
N VAL A 337 -25.59 -8.86 -13.40
CA VAL A 337 -25.32 -7.71 -14.27
C VAL A 337 -26.26 -7.74 -15.47
N GLY A 338 -27.31 -6.91 -15.42
CA GLY A 338 -28.35 -6.88 -16.44
C GLY A 338 -29.15 -8.20 -16.49
N SER A 339 -28.87 -9.07 -17.45
CA SER A 339 -29.47 -10.41 -17.55
C SER A 339 -28.48 -11.55 -17.31
N ALA A 340 -27.21 -11.24 -17.07
CA ALA A 340 -26.18 -12.21 -16.75
C ALA A 340 -26.24 -12.50 -15.24
N VAL A 341 -26.64 -13.72 -14.91
CA VAL A 341 -26.78 -14.16 -13.51
C VAL A 341 -25.40 -14.43 -12.92
N ASP A 342 -25.16 -13.98 -11.69
CA ASP A 342 -23.90 -14.16 -10.96
C ASP A 342 -22.65 -13.68 -11.76
N ALA A 343 -22.81 -12.62 -12.56
CA ALA A 343 -21.71 -12.00 -13.30
C ALA A 343 -20.76 -11.24 -12.35
N GLY A 344 -21.32 -10.60 -11.32
CA GLY A 344 -20.58 -9.91 -10.27
C GLY A 344 -20.01 -8.54 -10.66
N PHE A 345 -19.67 -7.75 -9.64
CA PHE A 345 -18.92 -6.50 -9.79
C PHE A 345 -18.03 -6.20 -8.57
N VAL A 346 -17.19 -5.17 -8.71
CA VAL A 346 -16.32 -4.65 -7.64
C VAL A 346 -16.51 -3.15 -7.46
N ASP A 347 -16.60 -2.69 -6.22
CA ASP A 347 -16.59 -1.29 -5.85
C ASP A 347 -15.31 -0.92 -5.08
N ILE A 348 -14.82 0.31 -5.31
CA ILE A 348 -13.84 0.97 -4.45
C ILE A 348 -14.56 2.07 -3.68
N LEU A 349 -14.80 1.80 -2.40
CA LEU A 349 -15.44 2.71 -1.45
C LEU A 349 -14.37 3.60 -0.82
N PHE A 350 -14.41 4.90 -1.10
CA PHE A 350 -13.39 5.82 -0.62
C PHE A 350 -13.56 6.15 0.86
N GLY A 351 -12.45 6.09 1.59
CA GLY A 351 -12.31 6.57 2.96
C GLY A 351 -12.42 8.09 3.04
N GLY A 352 -12.42 8.61 4.25
CA GLY A 352 -12.48 10.04 4.48
C GLY A 352 -12.60 10.37 5.95
N LYS A 353 -12.60 11.66 6.30
CA LYS A 353 -12.56 12.12 7.71
C LYS A 353 -13.64 11.50 8.63
N ASN A 354 -14.77 11.07 8.08
CA ASN A 354 -15.87 10.45 8.83
C ASN A 354 -16.05 8.96 8.50
N GLY A 355 -15.03 8.30 7.93
CA GLY A 355 -15.09 6.91 7.47
C GLY A 355 -15.47 6.77 6.00
N LEU A 356 -15.76 5.53 5.59
CA LEU A 356 -16.16 5.18 4.22
C LEU A 356 -17.39 5.98 3.76
N GLY A 357 -17.41 6.35 2.48
CA GLY A 357 -18.50 7.11 1.86
C GLY A 357 -18.50 8.60 2.21
N SER A 358 -17.52 9.06 3.01
CA SER A 358 -17.30 10.49 3.28
C SER A 358 -16.23 11.14 2.39
N GLY A 359 -15.56 10.34 1.56
CA GLY A 359 -14.64 10.78 0.50
C GLY A 359 -15.34 11.10 -0.83
N PRO A 360 -14.62 11.03 -1.96
CA PRO A 360 -15.20 11.10 -3.29
C PRO A 360 -16.27 10.02 -3.54
N ALA A 361 -17.03 10.16 -4.64
CA ALA A 361 -18.00 9.16 -5.04
C ALA A 361 -17.33 7.80 -5.30
N THR A 362 -18.00 6.73 -4.89
CA THR A 362 -17.60 5.34 -5.13
C THR A 362 -17.19 5.11 -6.59
N ARG A 363 -16.12 4.35 -6.78
CA ARG A 363 -15.76 3.86 -8.10
C ARG A 363 -16.28 2.44 -8.31
N HIS A 364 -17.21 2.33 -9.24
CA HIS A 364 -17.83 1.07 -9.65
C HIS A 364 -17.09 0.44 -10.84
N LEU A 365 -16.83 -0.87 -10.76
CA LEU A 365 -16.12 -1.65 -11.78
C LEU A 365 -16.98 -2.88 -12.14
N GLU A 366 -17.54 -2.85 -13.35
CA GLU A 366 -18.48 -3.84 -13.87
C GLU A 366 -18.15 -4.15 -15.34
N GLN A 367 -18.18 -5.42 -15.72
CA GLN A 367 -17.96 -5.85 -17.11
C GLN A 367 -18.98 -5.18 -18.06
N GLY A 368 -18.50 -4.70 -19.20
CA GLY A 368 -19.31 -4.02 -20.21
C GLY A 368 -19.57 -2.54 -19.91
N SER A 369 -19.06 -2.03 -18.79
CA SER A 369 -19.20 -0.63 -18.37
C SER A 369 -17.84 0.08 -18.22
N GLY A 370 -17.83 1.40 -18.41
CA GLY A 370 -16.63 2.22 -18.24
C GLY A 370 -15.64 2.15 -19.40
N ASN A 371 -14.37 1.85 -19.10
CA ASN A 371 -13.26 1.94 -20.04
C ASN A 371 -12.34 0.70 -20.00
N GLY A 372 -11.36 0.66 -20.90
CA GLY A 372 -10.30 -0.35 -20.88
C GLY A 372 -10.81 -1.76 -21.19
N SER A 373 -10.18 -2.76 -20.56
CA SER A 373 -10.51 -4.17 -20.72
C SER A 373 -11.82 -4.56 -20.02
N ILE A 374 -12.11 -3.98 -18.85
CA ILE A 374 -13.37 -4.22 -18.11
C ILE A 374 -14.56 -3.77 -18.95
N GLY A 375 -14.53 -2.55 -19.49
CA GLY A 375 -15.62 -2.07 -20.36
C GLY A 375 -15.72 -2.77 -21.72
N ALA A 376 -14.71 -3.56 -22.09
CA ALA A 376 -14.68 -4.33 -23.34
C ALA A 376 -15.05 -5.82 -23.16
N SER A 377 -14.92 -6.37 -21.95
CA SER A 377 -15.43 -7.69 -21.58
C SER A 377 -16.94 -7.59 -21.37
N ALA A 378 -17.70 -8.58 -21.84
CA ALA A 378 -19.14 -8.60 -21.66
C ALA A 378 -19.48 -9.39 -20.39
N PRO A 379 -20.50 -8.99 -19.62
CA PRO A 379 -20.94 -9.78 -18.48
C PRO A 379 -21.69 -11.04 -18.98
N GLU A 380 -21.28 -12.18 -18.48
CA GLU A 380 -21.83 -13.50 -18.78
C GLU A 380 -22.26 -14.25 -17.52
N GLU A 381 -23.10 -15.28 -17.70
CA GLU A 381 -23.63 -16.05 -16.58
C GLU A 381 -22.51 -16.78 -15.84
N GLY A 382 -22.33 -16.43 -14.57
CA GLY A 382 -21.40 -17.05 -13.65
C GLY A 382 -19.95 -16.59 -13.78
N ASP A 383 -19.67 -15.44 -14.41
CA ASP A 383 -18.31 -14.86 -14.49
C ASP A 383 -17.68 -14.62 -13.12
N ARG A 384 -18.53 -14.22 -12.17
CA ARG A 384 -18.19 -13.94 -10.78
C ARG A 384 -17.02 -12.97 -10.64
N MET A 385 -17.08 -11.83 -11.32
CA MET A 385 -16.10 -10.76 -11.17
C MET A 385 -15.99 -10.35 -9.71
N GLY A 386 -14.77 -10.40 -9.16
CA GLY A 386 -14.51 -10.12 -7.76
C GLY A 386 -14.49 -11.35 -6.84
N ALA A 387 -14.58 -12.57 -7.38
CA ALA A 387 -14.45 -13.82 -6.60
C ALA A 387 -13.05 -13.99 -5.96
N SER A 388 -12.08 -13.14 -6.31
CA SER A 388 -10.86 -12.96 -5.55
C SER A 388 -10.35 -11.52 -5.71
N LEU A 389 -9.77 -10.97 -4.64
CA LEU A 389 -9.30 -9.59 -4.60
C LEU A 389 -7.94 -9.47 -3.91
N ALA A 390 -7.03 -8.74 -4.56
CA ALA A 390 -5.80 -8.25 -3.95
C ALA A 390 -5.63 -6.76 -4.27
N ALA A 391 -5.05 -6.01 -3.33
CA ALA A 391 -4.73 -4.61 -3.52
C ALA A 391 -3.43 -4.27 -2.80
N GLY A 392 -2.75 -3.24 -3.27
CA GLY A 392 -1.48 -2.82 -2.70
C GLY A 392 -0.88 -1.63 -3.42
N THR A 393 0.39 -1.37 -3.19
CA THR A 393 1.14 -0.31 -3.88
C THR A 393 2.41 -0.88 -4.50
N THR A 394 2.81 -0.37 -5.67
CA THR A 394 4.07 -0.77 -6.31
C THR A 394 5.30 -0.26 -5.52
N ALA A 395 6.51 -0.63 -5.91
CA ALA A 395 7.74 -0.08 -5.33
C ALA A 395 7.86 1.46 -5.42
N GLU A 396 7.19 2.09 -6.39
CA GLU A 396 7.07 3.55 -6.48
C GLU A 396 5.90 4.14 -5.66
N GLY A 397 5.15 3.29 -4.96
CA GLY A 397 3.97 3.58 -4.16
C GLY A 397 2.71 3.88 -4.96
N ARG A 398 2.61 3.43 -6.22
CA ARG A 398 1.39 3.58 -7.01
C ARG A 398 0.35 2.54 -6.58
N PRO A 399 -0.87 2.93 -6.21
CA PRO A 399 -1.90 1.97 -5.80
C PRO A 399 -2.39 1.12 -6.98
N TRP A 400 -2.73 -0.13 -6.68
CA TRP A 400 -3.27 -1.08 -7.65
C TRP A 400 -4.30 -2.01 -6.99
N VAL A 401 -5.20 -2.54 -7.81
CA VAL A 401 -6.19 -3.58 -7.47
C VAL A 401 -6.10 -4.68 -8.52
N LEU A 402 -6.21 -5.93 -8.08
CA LEU A 402 -6.28 -7.12 -8.91
C LEU A 402 -7.56 -7.88 -8.59
N ILE A 403 -8.34 -8.17 -9.63
CA ILE A 403 -9.70 -8.70 -9.54
C ILE A 403 -9.75 -10.01 -10.30
N GLY A 404 -10.01 -11.14 -9.63
CA GLY A 404 -10.24 -12.42 -10.28
C GLY A 404 -11.67 -12.57 -10.79
N THR A 405 -11.82 -13.19 -11.96
CA THR A 405 -13.09 -13.47 -12.64
C THR A 405 -13.07 -14.94 -13.15
N PRO A 406 -13.03 -15.93 -12.24
CA PRO A 406 -12.78 -17.33 -12.58
C PRO A 406 -13.85 -17.95 -13.48
N GLY A 407 -15.03 -17.36 -13.56
CA GLY A 407 -16.10 -17.83 -14.44
C GLY A 407 -16.02 -17.39 -15.89
N GLU A 408 -15.19 -16.39 -16.20
CA GLU A 408 -15.11 -15.74 -17.52
C GLU A 408 -14.96 -16.78 -18.64
N ALA A 409 -15.73 -16.60 -19.72
CA ALA A 409 -15.59 -17.42 -20.90
C ALA A 409 -14.56 -16.85 -21.88
N LEU A 410 -13.68 -17.71 -22.41
CA LEU A 410 -12.75 -17.34 -23.49
C LEU A 410 -13.23 -17.96 -24.80
N GLY A 411 -14.01 -17.20 -25.57
CA GLY A 411 -14.62 -17.68 -26.81
C GLY A 411 -15.65 -18.79 -26.55
N SER A 412 -15.29 -20.05 -26.83
CA SER A 412 -16.16 -21.21 -26.55
C SER A 412 -15.77 -21.98 -25.29
N LEU A 413 -14.70 -21.59 -24.62
CA LEU A 413 -14.19 -22.22 -23.41
C LEU A 413 -14.91 -21.59 -22.21
N LYS A 414 -15.84 -22.32 -21.61
CA LYS A 414 -16.61 -21.85 -20.46
C LYS A 414 -15.72 -21.91 -19.21
N LYS A 415 -15.80 -20.91 -18.34
CA LYS A 415 -15.06 -20.89 -17.06
C LYS A 415 -13.56 -21.11 -17.24
N ALA A 416 -13.01 -20.65 -18.35
CA ALA A 416 -11.57 -20.59 -18.53
C ALA A 416 -10.96 -19.57 -17.55
N GLY A 417 -11.71 -18.50 -17.27
CA GLY A 417 -11.37 -17.50 -16.28
C GLY A 417 -10.48 -16.38 -16.80
N ALA A 418 -10.46 -15.29 -16.05
CA ALA A 418 -9.61 -14.14 -16.30
C ALA A 418 -9.31 -13.39 -14.99
N ALA A 419 -8.47 -12.36 -15.08
CA ALA A 419 -8.31 -11.36 -14.04
C ALA A 419 -8.11 -9.96 -14.63
N PHE A 420 -8.53 -8.93 -13.90
CA PHE A 420 -8.31 -7.53 -14.25
C PHE A 420 -7.35 -6.86 -13.28
N TYR A 421 -6.27 -6.28 -13.81
CA TYR A 421 -5.37 -5.40 -13.06
C TYR A 421 -5.78 -3.95 -13.29
N VAL A 422 -5.97 -3.19 -12.20
CA VAL A 422 -6.52 -1.83 -12.21
C VAL A 422 -5.59 -0.88 -11.46
N TYR A 423 -5.22 0.25 -12.07
CA TYR A 423 -4.54 1.36 -11.39
C TYR A 423 -4.93 2.69 -12.04
N GLY A 424 -5.26 3.71 -11.25
CA GLY A 424 -5.90 4.92 -11.77
C GLY A 424 -7.03 4.56 -12.75
N ASP A 425 -7.17 5.28 -13.85
CA ASP A 425 -8.20 4.96 -14.86
C ASP A 425 -7.82 3.82 -15.82
N THR A 426 -6.67 3.16 -15.63
CA THR A 426 -6.21 2.08 -16.49
C THR A 426 -6.62 0.73 -15.94
N ASN A 427 -7.13 -0.14 -16.80
CA ASN A 427 -7.37 -1.54 -16.48
C ASN A 427 -7.00 -2.46 -17.65
N VAL A 428 -6.40 -3.61 -17.33
CA VAL A 428 -5.89 -4.60 -18.29
C VAL A 428 -6.32 -6.00 -17.87
N THR A 429 -6.76 -6.80 -18.84
CA THR A 429 -7.11 -8.22 -18.62
C THR A 429 -5.88 -9.12 -18.73
N VAL A 430 -5.88 -10.21 -17.97
CA VAL A 430 -4.94 -11.33 -18.03
C VAL A 430 -5.75 -12.62 -18.07
N ASN A 431 -5.41 -13.53 -18.98
CA ASN A 431 -5.97 -14.89 -19.07
C ASN A 431 -5.01 -15.79 -19.89
N GLN A 432 -5.26 -17.09 -19.92
CA GLN A 432 -4.36 -18.07 -20.55
C GLN A 432 -4.43 -18.12 -22.09
N ASP A 433 -5.38 -17.41 -22.74
CA ASP A 433 -5.39 -17.21 -24.20
C ASP A 433 -4.46 -16.05 -24.65
N ILE A 434 -3.90 -15.31 -23.69
CA ILE A 434 -2.89 -14.29 -23.97
C ILE A 434 -1.51 -14.95 -24.12
N SER A 435 -0.83 -14.63 -25.24
CA SER A 435 0.55 -15.06 -25.49
C SER A 435 1.44 -14.84 -24.27
N ASP A 436 2.28 -15.82 -23.99
CA ASP A 436 3.25 -15.86 -22.89
C ASP A 436 2.63 -16.06 -21.50
N VAL A 437 1.30 -16.04 -21.35
CA VAL A 437 0.66 -16.55 -20.13
C VAL A 437 0.78 -18.09 -20.14
N PRO A 438 1.31 -18.70 -19.07
CA PRO A 438 1.47 -20.14 -18.94
C PRO A 438 0.15 -20.92 -18.93
N GLY A 439 0.22 -22.20 -19.32
CA GLY A 439 -0.94 -23.05 -19.54
C GLY A 439 -1.60 -22.78 -20.88
N ALA A 440 -2.49 -23.67 -21.30
CA ALA A 440 -3.37 -23.41 -22.43
C ALA A 440 -4.76 -23.14 -21.86
N ALA A 441 -5.51 -22.21 -22.47
CA ALA A 441 -6.88 -21.99 -22.03
C ALA A 441 -7.73 -23.23 -22.36
N GLU A 442 -8.34 -23.80 -21.34
CA GLU A 442 -9.31 -24.87 -21.39
C GLU A 442 -10.62 -24.46 -20.69
N ALA A 443 -11.64 -25.31 -20.82
CA ALA A 443 -12.86 -25.10 -20.07
C ALA A 443 -12.65 -25.55 -18.63
N ASP A 444 -13.20 -24.80 -17.68
CA ASP A 444 -13.15 -25.05 -16.24
C ASP A 444 -11.77 -24.88 -15.56
N ASP A 445 -10.80 -24.21 -16.21
CA ASP A 445 -9.50 -23.84 -15.59
C ASP A 445 -9.65 -22.91 -14.38
N ALA A 446 -10.71 -22.09 -14.41
CA ALA A 446 -11.01 -21.10 -13.40
C ALA A 446 -9.84 -20.15 -13.10
N PHE A 447 -9.13 -19.68 -14.15
CA PHE A 447 -8.06 -18.69 -13.99
C PHE A 447 -8.60 -17.44 -13.28
N GLY A 448 -7.92 -17.02 -12.20
CA GLY A 448 -8.40 -15.94 -11.33
C GLY A 448 -9.13 -16.41 -10.07
N THR A 449 -9.22 -17.72 -9.79
CA THR A 449 -9.75 -18.23 -8.51
C THR A 449 -9.01 -17.62 -7.32
N SER A 450 -7.70 -17.43 -7.44
CA SER A 450 -6.90 -16.77 -6.42
C SER A 450 -6.00 -15.70 -7.03
N VAL A 451 -5.82 -14.61 -6.28
CA VAL A 451 -4.93 -13.51 -6.65
C VAL A 451 -4.16 -13.03 -5.43
N ALA A 452 -2.88 -12.70 -5.63
CA ALA A 452 -2.03 -12.11 -4.60
C ALA A 452 -1.05 -11.11 -5.23
N GLY A 453 -0.51 -10.20 -4.42
CA GLY A 453 0.47 -9.24 -4.92
C GLY A 453 1.20 -8.49 -3.81
N ASP A 454 2.36 -7.94 -4.14
CA ASP A 454 3.14 -7.08 -3.28
C ASP A 454 3.62 -5.83 -4.06
N ALA A 455 4.74 -5.23 -3.67
CA ALA A 455 5.28 -4.05 -4.36
C ALA A 455 6.02 -4.37 -5.67
N ASN A 456 6.40 -5.62 -5.87
CA ASN A 456 7.27 -6.08 -6.95
C ASN A 456 6.50 -6.88 -7.99
N PHE A 457 5.64 -7.81 -7.54
CA PHE A 457 4.94 -8.77 -8.39
C PHE A 457 3.48 -8.96 -8.00
N ILE A 458 2.74 -9.55 -8.92
CA ILE A 458 1.40 -10.12 -8.70
C ILE A 458 1.39 -11.58 -9.18
N ALA A 459 0.51 -12.39 -8.60
CA ALA A 459 0.31 -13.78 -8.95
C ALA A 459 -1.19 -14.08 -9.12
N ILE A 460 -1.53 -14.95 -10.07
CA ILE A 460 -2.90 -15.37 -10.39
C ILE A 460 -2.90 -16.88 -10.57
N GLY A 461 -3.78 -17.59 -9.85
CA GLY A 461 -3.92 -19.04 -9.92
C GLY A 461 -5.02 -19.51 -10.88
N ALA A 462 -4.83 -20.69 -11.46
CA ALA A 462 -5.80 -21.45 -12.24
C ALA A 462 -5.81 -22.90 -11.73
N PRO A 463 -6.43 -23.15 -10.57
CA PRO A 463 -6.41 -24.45 -9.90
C PRO A 463 -7.15 -25.56 -10.68
N GLY A 464 -8.04 -25.19 -11.61
CA GLY A 464 -8.75 -26.14 -12.47
C GLY A 464 -7.93 -26.67 -13.65
N ASP A 465 -6.80 -26.03 -13.97
CA ASP A 465 -5.99 -26.37 -15.15
C ASP A 465 -5.46 -27.82 -15.11
N ALA A 466 -5.42 -28.46 -16.28
CA ALA A 466 -4.97 -29.83 -16.44
C ALA A 466 -3.48 -29.95 -16.81
N ILE A 467 -2.65 -30.37 -15.86
CA ILE A 467 -1.20 -30.49 -16.09
C ILE A 467 -0.82 -31.93 -16.48
N GLY A 468 -0.34 -32.10 -17.72
CA GLY A 468 0.11 -33.40 -18.22
C GLY A 468 -1.01 -34.45 -18.35
N GLY A 469 -2.27 -34.01 -18.39
CA GLY A 469 -3.45 -34.88 -18.43
C GLY A 469 -4.08 -35.16 -17.05
N ASN A 470 -3.50 -34.62 -15.98
CA ASN A 470 -4.09 -34.65 -14.64
C ASN A 470 -5.05 -33.48 -14.50
N ALA A 471 -6.36 -33.75 -14.47
CA ALA A 471 -7.38 -32.71 -14.32
C ALA A 471 -7.29 -32.04 -12.94
N ASN A 472 -7.54 -30.73 -12.86
CA ASN A 472 -7.50 -29.95 -11.62
C ASN A 472 -6.16 -30.10 -10.86
N ALA A 473 -5.06 -30.27 -11.60
CA ALA A 473 -3.74 -30.26 -10.99
C ALA A 473 -3.35 -28.83 -10.63
N GLY A 474 -3.74 -27.86 -11.48
CA GLY A 474 -3.59 -26.44 -11.23
C GLY A 474 -2.25 -25.86 -11.67
N ASN A 475 -2.27 -24.56 -11.97
CA ASN A 475 -1.07 -23.77 -12.20
C ASN A 475 -1.25 -22.32 -11.72
N LEU A 476 -0.21 -21.50 -11.90
CA LEU A 476 -0.29 -20.06 -11.74
C LEU A 476 0.65 -19.31 -12.69
N VAL A 477 0.39 -18.01 -12.80
CA VAL A 477 1.29 -17.04 -13.43
C VAL A 477 1.75 -15.98 -12.43
N VAL A 478 3.02 -15.57 -12.55
CA VAL A 478 3.57 -14.39 -11.87
C VAL A 478 3.83 -13.30 -12.91
N LEU A 479 3.38 -12.07 -12.63
CA LEU A 479 3.58 -10.90 -13.48
C LEU A 479 4.23 -9.77 -12.68
N SER A 480 4.90 -8.85 -13.40
CA SER A 480 5.30 -7.57 -12.81
C SER A 480 4.19 -6.53 -13.01
N HIS A 481 4.19 -5.45 -12.22
CA HIS A 481 3.26 -4.31 -12.40
C HIS A 481 3.50 -3.49 -13.68
N LYS A 482 4.43 -3.90 -14.55
CA LYS A 482 4.77 -3.16 -15.77
C LYS A 482 3.84 -3.55 -16.90
N ILE A 483 3.19 -2.54 -17.47
CA ILE A 483 2.44 -2.67 -18.72
C ILE A 483 3.36 -2.33 -19.91
N GLY A 484 3.44 -3.25 -20.86
CA GLY A 484 4.19 -3.11 -22.10
C GLY A 484 3.58 -2.12 -23.08
N ALA A 485 4.31 -1.81 -24.15
CA ALA A 485 3.80 -0.94 -25.22
C ALA A 485 2.63 -1.55 -26.00
N ASP A 486 2.44 -2.87 -25.88
CA ASP A 486 1.31 -3.63 -26.41
C ASP A 486 0.07 -3.60 -25.51
N GLY A 487 0.15 -2.92 -24.36
CA GLY A 487 -0.98 -2.77 -23.42
C GLY A 487 -1.18 -3.96 -22.49
N ARG A 488 -0.24 -4.92 -22.44
CA ARG A 488 -0.32 -6.09 -21.57
C ARG A 488 0.63 -6.02 -20.39
N LEU A 489 0.29 -6.67 -19.29
CA LEU A 489 1.21 -6.87 -18.18
C LEU A 489 2.38 -7.76 -18.61
N THR A 490 3.56 -7.47 -18.07
CA THR A 490 4.75 -8.27 -18.35
C THR A 490 4.71 -9.55 -17.53
N VAL A 491 4.49 -10.69 -18.20
CA VAL A 491 4.63 -12.02 -17.59
C VAL A 491 6.09 -12.25 -17.18
N VAL A 492 6.28 -12.76 -15.97
CA VAL A 492 7.59 -13.03 -15.39
C VAL A 492 7.91 -14.52 -15.49
N THR A 493 7.00 -15.37 -15.00
CA THR A 493 7.15 -16.83 -15.03
C THR A 493 5.79 -17.49 -14.83
N GLY A 494 5.66 -18.73 -15.28
CA GLY A 494 4.63 -19.67 -14.84
C GLY A 494 5.14 -20.64 -13.81
N MET A 495 4.21 -21.21 -13.05
CA MET A 495 4.51 -22.31 -12.14
C MET A 495 3.42 -23.39 -12.14
N ASP A 496 3.86 -24.64 -12.07
CA ASP A 496 3.05 -25.85 -11.86
C ASP A 496 3.93 -26.93 -11.19
N GLN A 497 3.33 -27.96 -10.61
CA GLN A 497 4.08 -29.00 -9.89
C GLN A 497 4.99 -29.88 -10.78
N ASN A 498 4.86 -29.83 -12.11
CA ASN A 498 5.76 -30.53 -13.03
C ASN A 498 6.99 -29.69 -13.41
N ASN A 499 7.11 -28.44 -12.93
CA ASN A 499 8.35 -27.70 -13.12
C ASN A 499 9.52 -28.39 -12.41
N GLU A 500 10.63 -28.61 -13.14
CA GLU A 500 11.78 -29.38 -12.64
C GLU A 500 12.40 -28.88 -11.32
N LYS A 501 12.17 -27.62 -10.96
CA LYS A 501 12.66 -27.01 -9.71
C LYS A 501 11.79 -27.32 -8.50
N ILE A 502 10.52 -27.62 -8.72
CA ILE A 502 9.57 -27.90 -7.66
C ILE A 502 9.73 -29.37 -7.25
N ASN A 503 9.78 -29.62 -5.95
CA ASN A 503 9.82 -30.97 -5.42
C ASN A 503 8.39 -31.48 -5.23
N GLY A 504 7.84 -32.11 -6.27
CA GLY A 504 6.48 -32.63 -6.34
C GLY A 504 6.19 -33.14 -7.76
N ALA A 505 4.99 -33.61 -7.99
CA ALA A 505 4.48 -33.92 -9.33
C ALA A 505 3.02 -33.51 -9.38
N ALA A 506 2.54 -33.09 -10.55
CA ALA A 506 1.12 -32.82 -10.74
C ALA A 506 0.33 -34.13 -10.69
N GLU A 507 -0.67 -34.18 -9.83
CA GLU A 507 -1.66 -35.23 -9.67
C GLU A 507 -3.06 -34.65 -9.87
N ALA A 508 -4.03 -35.53 -10.15
CA ALA A 508 -5.38 -35.06 -10.44
C ALA A 508 -6.06 -34.60 -9.14
N GLY A 509 -6.47 -33.33 -9.11
CA GLY A 509 -7.13 -32.73 -7.97
C GLY A 509 -6.19 -32.13 -6.93
N ASP A 510 -4.92 -31.84 -7.23
CA ASP A 510 -4.01 -31.14 -6.31
C ASP A 510 -4.44 -29.68 -6.05
N GLU A 511 -5.09 -29.07 -7.04
CA GLU A 511 -5.56 -27.68 -7.01
C GLU A 511 -4.43 -26.69 -6.71
N PHE A 512 -3.25 -26.90 -7.30
CA PHE A 512 -2.10 -26.01 -7.12
C PHE A 512 -2.45 -24.59 -7.58
N GLY A 513 -2.31 -23.63 -6.67
CA GLY A 513 -2.69 -22.24 -6.91
C GLY A 513 -4.11 -21.89 -6.44
N GLU A 514 -4.82 -22.77 -5.73
CA GLU A 514 -6.14 -22.48 -5.13
C GLU A 514 -6.08 -21.31 -4.13
N ALA A 515 -4.97 -21.17 -3.42
CA ALA A 515 -4.70 -20.01 -2.57
C ALA A 515 -3.30 -19.47 -2.80
N LEU A 516 -3.15 -18.15 -2.74
CA LEU A 516 -1.87 -17.46 -2.93
C LEU A 516 -1.66 -16.41 -1.84
N ALA A 517 -0.42 -16.28 -1.37
CA ALA A 517 0.01 -15.14 -0.57
C ALA A 517 1.41 -14.70 -1.00
N LEU A 518 1.60 -13.40 -1.21
CA LEU A 518 2.85 -12.83 -1.69
C LEU A 518 3.31 -11.71 -0.76
N VAL A 519 4.59 -11.68 -0.43
CA VAL A 519 5.15 -10.64 0.45
C VAL A 519 6.53 -10.17 -0.01
N ALA A 520 6.75 -8.86 0.06
CA ALA A 520 8.02 -8.25 -0.28
C ALA A 520 9.11 -8.64 0.74
N TYR A 521 10.25 -9.06 0.22
CA TYR A 521 11.40 -9.56 0.94
C TYR A 521 12.63 -8.69 0.64
N ARG A 522 13.31 -8.25 1.71
CA ARG A 522 14.60 -7.57 1.62
C ARG A 522 15.73 -8.56 1.91
N PRO A 523 16.46 -9.05 0.88
CA PRO A 523 17.59 -9.93 1.10
C PRO A 523 18.76 -9.20 1.77
N SER A 524 19.66 -9.98 2.37
CA SER A 524 20.89 -9.45 2.96
C SER A 524 21.71 -8.69 1.91
N GLY A 525 22.19 -7.49 2.25
CA GLY A 525 22.98 -6.63 1.36
C GLY A 525 22.15 -5.75 0.41
N ALA A 526 20.85 -5.98 0.23
CA ALA A 526 19.98 -5.08 -0.52
C ALA A 526 19.62 -3.83 0.30
N ALA A 527 19.37 -2.69 -0.36
CA ALA A 527 18.95 -1.47 0.31
C ALA A 527 17.44 -1.46 0.63
N THR A 528 16.64 -2.11 -0.20
CA THR A 528 15.17 -2.17 -0.13
C THR A 528 14.67 -3.59 -0.39
N ALA A 529 13.37 -3.84 -0.19
CA ALA A 529 12.73 -5.12 -0.47
C ALA A 529 12.51 -5.34 -1.97
N THR A 530 13.55 -5.74 -2.68
CA THR A 530 13.55 -5.93 -4.14
C THR A 530 13.02 -7.29 -4.57
N ASP A 531 12.96 -8.25 -3.64
CA ASP A 531 12.61 -9.64 -3.88
C ASP A 531 11.24 -9.90 -3.25
N SER A 532 10.67 -11.08 -3.51
CA SER A 532 9.39 -11.49 -2.94
C SER A 532 9.40 -12.97 -2.57
N ILE A 533 8.59 -13.35 -1.58
CA ILE A 533 8.33 -14.76 -1.27
C ILE A 533 6.86 -15.03 -1.58
N LEU A 534 6.62 -16.04 -2.42
CA LEU A 534 5.31 -16.52 -2.81
C LEU A 534 5.02 -17.83 -2.06
N ALA A 535 3.89 -17.87 -1.37
CA ALA A 535 3.30 -19.08 -0.82
C ALA A 535 2.13 -19.52 -1.71
N ILE A 536 2.11 -20.81 -2.06
CA ILE A 536 1.19 -21.39 -3.03
C ILE A 536 0.49 -22.57 -2.38
N GLY A 537 -0.82 -22.51 -2.22
CA GLY A 537 -1.60 -23.62 -1.67
C GLY A 537 -1.92 -24.66 -2.73
N ALA A 538 -1.84 -25.94 -2.35
CA ALA A 538 -2.36 -27.08 -3.09
C ALA A 538 -3.19 -27.93 -2.10
N PRO A 539 -4.41 -27.47 -1.73
CA PRO A 539 -5.22 -28.08 -0.69
C PRO A 539 -5.74 -29.48 -1.05
N GLY A 540 -5.69 -29.85 -2.33
CA GLY A 540 -6.08 -31.18 -2.80
C GLY A 540 -4.96 -32.21 -2.74
N GLU A 541 -3.71 -31.76 -2.57
CA GLU A 541 -2.51 -32.62 -2.53
C GLU A 541 -2.68 -33.82 -1.60
N ALA A 542 -2.32 -34.99 -2.11
CA ALA A 542 -2.27 -36.21 -1.31
C ALA A 542 -0.92 -36.38 -0.60
N LEU A 543 -0.94 -36.48 0.74
CA LEU A 543 0.28 -36.62 1.54
C LEU A 543 0.33 -37.90 2.38
N ALA A 544 1.53 -38.42 2.59
CA ALA A 544 1.76 -39.58 3.45
C ALA A 544 2.25 -39.11 4.83
N PRO A 545 1.65 -39.59 5.94
CA PRO A 545 1.99 -39.11 7.29
C PRO A 545 3.42 -39.49 7.68
N GLU A 546 3.94 -40.58 7.12
CA GLU A 546 5.31 -41.01 7.29
C GLU A 546 5.77 -41.77 6.04
N THR A 547 7.08 -41.94 5.89
CA THR A 547 7.65 -42.57 4.69
C THR A 547 7.16 -44.01 4.55
N GLY A 548 6.48 -44.29 3.43
CA GLY A 548 5.94 -45.62 3.11
C GLY A 548 4.52 -45.87 3.60
N ALA A 549 3.89 -44.90 4.28
CA ALA A 549 2.46 -44.92 4.57
C ALA A 549 1.62 -44.65 3.32
N ALA A 550 0.32 -44.92 3.42
CA ALA A 550 -0.63 -44.59 2.36
C ALA A 550 -0.78 -43.07 2.23
N GLN A 551 -0.98 -42.60 1.00
CA GLN A 551 -1.32 -41.21 0.72
C GLN A 551 -2.73 -40.89 1.20
N LEU A 552 -2.89 -39.74 1.84
CA LEU A 552 -4.14 -39.19 2.35
C LEU A 552 -4.56 -38.06 1.42
N ALA A 553 -5.57 -38.32 0.59
CA ALA A 553 -6.07 -37.35 -0.39
C ALA A 553 -6.64 -36.10 0.29
N GLY A 554 -6.35 -34.92 -0.26
CA GLY A 554 -6.81 -33.66 0.31
C GLY A 554 -6.23 -33.34 1.68
N ALA A 555 -5.07 -33.93 2.05
CA ALA A 555 -4.33 -33.48 3.23
C ALA A 555 -3.83 -32.04 3.01
N GLY A 556 -3.39 -31.75 1.78
CA GLY A 556 -3.01 -30.41 1.35
C GLY A 556 -1.60 -30.00 1.76
N ASN A 557 -1.01 -29.07 1.02
CA ASN A 557 0.27 -28.46 1.36
C ASN A 557 0.37 -26.99 0.89
N VAL A 558 1.48 -26.35 1.25
CA VAL A 558 1.85 -25.01 0.79
C VAL A 558 3.29 -25.00 0.31
N MET A 559 3.55 -24.53 -0.90
CA MET A 559 4.90 -24.45 -1.47
C MET A 559 5.42 -23.03 -1.43
N LEU A 560 6.66 -22.86 -0.97
CA LEU A 560 7.33 -21.57 -0.88
C LEU A 560 8.35 -21.39 -2.01
N VAL A 561 8.26 -20.23 -2.67
CA VAL A 561 9.15 -19.84 -3.76
C VAL A 561 9.71 -18.43 -3.52
N HIS A 562 11.02 -18.27 -3.70
CA HIS A 562 11.70 -16.98 -3.66
C HIS A 562 11.80 -16.40 -5.07
N LEU A 563 11.12 -15.28 -5.31
CA LEU A 563 11.14 -14.51 -6.54
C LEU A 563 12.21 -13.40 -6.48
N LYS A 564 13.06 -13.33 -7.50
CA LYS A 564 14.12 -12.33 -7.62
C LYS A 564 13.72 -11.19 -8.57
N PRO A 565 14.34 -10.00 -8.48
CA PRO A 565 13.97 -8.83 -9.28
C PRO A 565 14.15 -9.03 -10.78
N ASN A 566 15.01 -9.97 -11.18
CA ASN A 566 15.27 -10.32 -12.59
C ASN A 566 14.26 -11.33 -13.17
N GLY A 567 13.25 -11.73 -12.39
CA GLY A 567 12.24 -12.70 -12.77
C GLY A 567 12.64 -14.17 -12.62
N THR A 568 13.88 -14.45 -12.19
CA THR A 568 14.27 -15.81 -11.80
C THR A 568 13.75 -16.14 -10.41
N TRP A 569 13.58 -17.43 -10.14
CA TRP A 569 13.05 -17.91 -8.87
C TRP A 569 13.70 -19.22 -8.43
N ASP A 570 13.67 -19.45 -7.12
CA ASP A 570 14.18 -20.66 -6.46
C ASP A 570 13.07 -21.28 -5.60
N TYR A 571 12.86 -22.59 -5.74
CA TYR A 571 12.03 -23.36 -4.81
C TYR A 571 12.72 -23.42 -3.45
N MET A 572 11.96 -23.21 -2.37
CA MET A 572 12.49 -23.21 -1.02
C MET A 572 12.19 -24.52 -0.32
N HIS A 573 10.92 -24.78 -0.02
CA HIS A 573 10.40 -25.99 0.61
C HIS A 573 8.87 -25.96 0.62
N ALA A 574 8.26 -27.08 1.03
CA ALA A 574 6.83 -27.17 1.30
C ALA A 574 6.56 -27.09 2.81
N LEU A 575 5.39 -26.59 3.16
CA LEU A 575 4.81 -26.54 4.50
C LEU A 575 3.55 -27.40 4.50
N ASN A 576 3.37 -28.17 5.56
CA ASN A 576 2.22 -29.04 5.78
C ASN A 576 2.13 -29.33 7.29
N GLN A 577 0.99 -29.86 7.72
CA GLN A 577 0.84 -30.39 9.07
C GLN A 577 1.85 -31.53 9.34
N GLY A 578 2.03 -31.81 10.61
CA GLY A 578 2.93 -32.84 11.10
C GLY A 578 2.41 -34.26 10.99
N SER A 579 3.12 -35.12 11.70
CA SER A 579 2.81 -36.53 11.88
C SER A 579 2.99 -36.92 13.34
N SER A 580 2.52 -38.12 13.71
CA SER A 580 2.74 -38.64 15.07
C SER A 580 4.21 -38.86 15.47
N THR A 581 5.15 -38.66 14.54
CA THR A 581 6.58 -38.98 14.71
C THR A 581 7.53 -37.77 14.57
N ASP A 582 7.01 -36.59 14.23
CA ASP A 582 7.81 -35.37 14.07
C ASP A 582 7.45 -34.30 15.12
N ASP A 583 8.10 -33.13 15.02
CA ASP A 583 7.91 -32.00 15.92
C ASP A 583 6.92 -30.95 15.40
N ARG A 584 6.23 -31.24 14.29
CA ARG A 584 5.23 -30.34 13.70
C ARG A 584 3.86 -30.62 14.32
N SER A 585 3.08 -29.56 14.48
CA SER A 585 1.72 -29.64 15.04
C SER A 585 0.68 -29.90 13.96
N GLY A 586 -0.49 -30.42 14.38
CA GLY A 586 -1.50 -31.02 13.50
C GLY A 586 -1.01 -32.37 12.96
N THR A 587 -1.87 -33.39 12.93
CA THR A 587 -1.55 -34.65 12.24
C THR A 587 -2.29 -34.63 10.93
N ILE A 588 -1.61 -34.86 9.81
CA ILE A 588 -2.32 -34.90 8.52
C ILE A 588 -3.39 -36.01 8.51
N GLU A 589 -4.55 -35.66 7.99
CA GLU A 589 -5.71 -36.50 7.77
C GLU A 589 -6.24 -36.26 6.34
N ALA A 590 -7.06 -37.20 5.85
CA ALA A 590 -7.64 -37.04 4.52
C ALA A 590 -8.76 -35.99 4.59
N GLY A 591 -8.66 -34.95 3.76
CA GLY A 591 -9.64 -33.86 3.70
C GLY A 591 -9.35 -32.66 4.61
N ASP A 592 -8.15 -32.56 5.19
CA ASP A 592 -7.72 -31.40 5.98
C ASP A 592 -7.68 -30.10 5.18
N HIS A 593 -7.33 -30.21 3.90
CA HIS A 593 -7.20 -29.10 2.96
C HIS A 593 -6.24 -28.00 3.46
N ALA A 594 -5.10 -28.40 4.02
CA ALA A 594 -4.07 -27.44 4.41
C ALA A 594 -3.64 -26.60 3.21
N GLY A 595 -3.63 -25.28 3.37
CA GLY A 595 -3.33 -24.36 2.27
C GLY A 595 -4.55 -23.87 1.50
N ALA A 596 -5.78 -24.22 1.90
CA ALA A 596 -7.00 -23.71 1.29
C ALA A 596 -7.20 -22.19 1.51
N ALA A 597 -6.53 -21.60 2.49
CA ALA A 597 -6.44 -20.15 2.68
C ALA A 597 -5.04 -19.77 3.14
N LEU A 598 -4.53 -18.65 2.62
CA LEU A 598 -3.19 -18.14 2.95
C LEU A 598 -3.21 -16.66 3.27
N SER A 599 -2.41 -16.25 4.26
CA SER A 599 -2.10 -14.83 4.48
C SER A 599 -0.67 -14.66 4.98
N ALA A 600 0.12 -13.88 4.24
CA ALA A 600 1.53 -13.65 4.51
C ALA A 600 1.78 -12.22 5.00
N VAL A 601 2.77 -12.04 5.88
CA VAL A 601 3.13 -10.75 6.45
C VAL A 601 4.64 -10.58 6.59
N ASN A 602 5.10 -9.36 6.29
CA ASN A 602 6.42 -8.88 6.69
C ASN A 602 6.24 -7.82 7.78
N THR A 603 6.60 -8.15 9.02
CA THR A 603 6.41 -7.27 10.18
C THR A 603 7.42 -6.13 10.25
N ALA A 604 8.48 -6.19 9.46
CA ALA A 604 9.55 -5.20 9.44
C ALA A 604 10.06 -4.95 7.99
N PRO A 605 9.21 -4.39 7.11
CA PRO A 605 9.51 -4.27 5.67
C PRO A 605 10.72 -3.41 5.32
N ARG A 606 11.16 -2.53 6.25
CA ARG A 606 12.35 -1.68 6.09
C ARG A 606 13.65 -2.35 6.58
N THR A 607 13.58 -3.52 7.21
CA THR A 607 14.78 -4.27 7.67
C THR A 607 15.08 -5.45 6.76
N VAL A 608 16.29 -6.03 6.87
CA VAL A 608 16.61 -7.29 6.21
C VAL A 608 15.65 -8.36 6.74
N GLY A 609 15.04 -9.13 5.82
CA GLY A 609 14.07 -10.15 6.17
C GLY A 609 14.70 -11.29 6.98
N SER A 610 13.93 -11.82 7.92
CA SER A 610 14.31 -12.92 8.79
C SER A 610 13.11 -13.82 9.08
N ALA A 611 13.37 -15.02 9.59
CA ALA A 611 12.32 -15.96 10.01
C ALA A 611 11.38 -15.41 11.11
N ALA A 612 11.83 -14.40 11.87
CA ALA A 612 11.02 -13.72 12.87
C ALA A 612 10.10 -12.66 12.24
N THR A 613 10.47 -12.09 11.09
CA THR A 613 9.76 -10.96 10.49
C THR A 613 8.86 -11.37 9.33
N LEU A 614 9.14 -12.50 8.67
CA LEU A 614 8.37 -13.02 7.55
C LEU A 614 7.59 -14.26 7.99
N LYS A 615 6.27 -14.12 8.07
CA LYS A 615 5.36 -15.16 8.55
C LYS A 615 4.25 -15.41 7.53
N VAL A 616 3.72 -16.62 7.54
CA VAL A 616 2.51 -16.99 6.80
C VAL A 616 1.57 -17.74 7.73
N ALA A 617 0.29 -17.42 7.65
CA ALA A 617 -0.79 -18.20 8.23
C ALA A 617 -1.39 -19.09 7.14
N VAL A 618 -1.55 -20.37 7.47
CA VAL A 618 -2.07 -21.42 6.61
C VAL A 618 -3.36 -21.94 7.25
N GLY A 619 -4.46 -21.82 6.52
CA GLY A 619 -5.74 -22.40 6.93
C GLY A 619 -5.80 -23.89 6.63
N THR A 620 -6.33 -24.65 7.57
CA THR A 620 -6.64 -26.08 7.45
C THR A 620 -8.10 -26.29 7.85
N PRO A 621 -9.07 -25.87 7.03
CA PRO A 621 -10.48 -25.82 7.42
C PRO A 621 -11.12 -27.21 7.57
N GLY A 622 -10.50 -28.26 7.05
CA GLY A 622 -10.97 -29.64 7.14
C GLY A 622 -10.50 -30.39 8.38
N GLU A 623 -9.58 -29.83 9.17
CA GLU A 623 -9.01 -30.51 10.35
C GLU A 623 -10.09 -31.03 11.32
N ASP A 624 -10.00 -32.30 11.69
CA ASP A 624 -10.77 -32.86 12.79
C ASP A 624 -10.06 -32.61 14.12
N LEU A 625 -10.76 -31.97 15.08
CA LEU A 625 -10.21 -31.69 16.40
C LEU A 625 -10.97 -32.45 17.49
N ALA A 626 -10.26 -33.33 18.18
CA ALA A 626 -10.80 -34.24 19.17
C ALA A 626 -11.95 -35.12 18.63
N SER A 627 -13.21 -34.71 18.83
CA SER A 627 -14.38 -35.41 18.27
C SER A 627 -15.22 -34.52 17.36
N ALA A 628 -14.74 -33.32 17.05
CA ALA A 628 -15.41 -32.35 16.21
C ALA A 628 -14.85 -32.43 14.80
N THR A 629 -15.63 -32.99 13.87
CA THR A 629 -15.23 -33.10 12.48
C THR A 629 -15.23 -31.75 11.77
N ASP A 630 -14.28 -31.48 10.88
CA ASP A 630 -14.12 -30.20 10.18
C ASP A 630 -14.17 -28.99 11.15
N ALA A 631 -13.55 -29.12 12.32
CA ALA A 631 -13.46 -28.00 13.26
C ALA A 631 -12.55 -26.90 12.70
N GLY A 632 -11.49 -27.33 12.00
CA GLY A 632 -10.51 -26.49 11.35
C GLY A 632 -9.47 -25.92 12.29
N ALA A 633 -8.35 -25.48 11.72
CA ALA A 633 -7.22 -24.88 12.43
C ALA A 633 -6.50 -23.83 11.56
N VAL A 634 -5.61 -23.06 12.21
CA VAL A 634 -4.64 -22.20 11.53
C VAL A 634 -3.23 -22.55 11.99
N HIS A 635 -2.33 -22.76 11.05
CA HIS A 635 -0.91 -22.98 11.33
C HIS A 635 -0.11 -21.77 10.86
N THR A 636 0.69 -21.20 11.76
CA THR A 636 1.60 -20.10 11.43
C THR A 636 3.03 -20.59 11.28
N PHE A 637 3.64 -20.27 10.13
CA PHE A 637 4.98 -20.69 9.76
C PHE A 637 5.91 -19.51 9.54
N SER A 638 7.22 -19.77 9.63
CA SER A 638 8.23 -18.93 8.97
C SER A 638 8.14 -19.07 7.45
N LEU A 639 8.31 -17.97 6.71
CA LEU A 639 8.46 -18.03 5.25
C LEU A 639 9.90 -18.31 4.79
N LEU A 640 10.87 -18.35 5.70
CA LEU A 640 12.29 -18.54 5.36
C LEU A 640 12.87 -19.87 5.85
N ASP A 641 12.29 -20.44 6.91
CA ASP A 641 12.76 -21.70 7.51
C ASP A 641 11.78 -22.82 7.16
N SER A 642 12.29 -24.05 7.06
CA SER A 642 11.43 -25.24 6.95
C SER A 642 10.47 -25.35 8.13
N ALA A 643 9.33 -26.02 7.92
CA ALA A 643 8.42 -26.39 8.99
C ALA A 643 9.13 -27.19 10.10
N GLY A 644 8.80 -26.91 11.36
CA GLY A 644 9.38 -27.53 12.56
C GLY A 644 9.12 -26.70 13.83
N ALA A 645 9.97 -26.83 14.84
CA ALA A 645 9.81 -26.20 16.17
C ALA A 645 9.61 -24.66 16.24
N ASN A 646 9.67 -23.93 15.12
CA ASN A 646 9.44 -22.47 15.03
C ASN A 646 8.03 -22.10 14.52
N ASP A 647 7.17 -23.09 14.34
CA ASP A 647 5.79 -22.91 13.91
C ASP A 647 4.84 -22.90 15.11
N LEU A 648 3.62 -22.40 14.92
CA LEU A 648 2.59 -22.38 15.95
C LEU A 648 1.24 -22.80 15.38
N TRP A 649 0.62 -23.76 16.05
CA TRP A 649 -0.74 -24.23 15.82
C TRP A 649 -1.75 -23.39 16.58
N VAL A 650 -2.87 -23.05 15.95
CA VAL A 650 -3.96 -22.29 16.54
C VAL A 650 -5.27 -23.01 16.28
N GLU A 651 -5.93 -23.40 17.36
CA GLU A 651 -7.26 -24.02 17.37
C GLU A 651 -8.17 -23.42 18.45
N ALA A 652 -9.45 -23.75 18.40
CA ALA A 652 -10.40 -23.29 19.42
C ALA A 652 -10.11 -23.96 20.77
N GLY A 653 -9.71 -23.17 21.77
CA GLY A 653 -9.59 -23.61 23.17
C GLY A 653 -8.22 -24.12 23.60
N ASP A 654 -7.18 -24.00 22.76
CA ASP A 654 -5.79 -24.37 23.06
C ASP A 654 -5.04 -23.39 23.98
N GLY A 655 -5.54 -22.15 24.09
CA GLY A 655 -4.91 -21.08 24.87
C GLY A 655 -4.20 -20.00 24.03
N ASP A 656 -4.16 -20.14 22.70
CA ASP A 656 -3.57 -19.16 21.78
C ASP A 656 -4.56 -18.10 21.29
N GLY A 657 -5.79 -18.15 21.81
CA GLY A 657 -6.68 -16.99 21.87
C GLY A 657 -8.02 -17.19 21.17
N VAL A 658 -8.19 -18.23 20.35
CA VAL A 658 -9.52 -18.59 19.86
C VAL A 658 -10.30 -19.23 21.03
N PRO A 659 -11.38 -18.58 21.52
CA PRO A 659 -12.08 -19.04 22.71
C PRO A 659 -13.03 -20.19 22.40
N GLY A 660 -13.40 -20.94 23.45
CA GLY A 660 -14.40 -22.00 23.35
C GLY A 660 -13.79 -23.38 23.20
N SER A 661 -14.56 -24.31 22.66
CA SER A 661 -14.10 -25.67 22.34
C SER A 661 -14.29 -25.91 20.84
N PRO A 662 -13.53 -26.82 20.22
CA PRO A 662 -13.72 -27.18 18.82
C PRO A 662 -15.16 -27.62 18.56
N ALA A 663 -15.71 -27.23 17.42
CA ALA A 663 -17.09 -27.49 17.06
C ALA A 663 -17.19 -28.02 15.63
N THR A 664 -18.02 -29.05 15.43
CA THR A 664 -18.19 -29.68 14.13
C THR A 664 -18.61 -28.68 13.06
N GLY A 665 -17.88 -28.65 11.95
CA GLY A 665 -18.16 -27.76 10.82
C GLY A 665 -17.86 -26.29 11.07
N ALA A 666 -17.10 -25.94 12.11
CA ALA A 666 -16.71 -24.56 12.38
C ALA A 666 -15.70 -24.03 11.34
N LYS A 667 -14.91 -24.92 10.74
CA LYS A 667 -13.97 -24.63 9.63
C LYS A 667 -13.08 -23.41 9.91
N LEU A 668 -12.50 -23.34 11.10
CA LEU A 668 -11.49 -22.34 11.43
C LEU A 668 -10.35 -22.42 10.39
N GLY A 669 -9.83 -21.26 9.98
CA GLY A 669 -8.83 -21.16 8.92
C GLY A 669 -9.40 -20.95 7.52
N SER A 670 -10.72 -21.01 7.33
CA SER A 670 -11.37 -20.64 6.06
C SER A 670 -11.31 -19.13 5.73
N SER A 671 -11.13 -18.27 6.74
CA SER A 671 -11.00 -16.82 6.58
C SER A 671 -9.89 -16.31 7.50
N ILE A 672 -8.79 -15.89 6.91
CA ILE A 672 -7.61 -15.38 7.63
C ILE A 672 -7.06 -14.11 7.00
N HIS A 673 -6.57 -13.20 7.84
CA HIS A 673 -5.80 -12.03 7.41
C HIS A 673 -4.68 -11.78 8.41
N PHE A 674 -3.43 -11.71 7.96
CA PHE A 674 -2.27 -11.56 8.82
C PHE A 674 -1.61 -10.19 8.61
N THR A 675 -1.58 -9.41 9.67
CA THR A 675 -0.96 -8.08 9.71
C THR A 675 0.22 -8.06 10.68
N PRO A 676 1.07 -7.01 10.64
CA PRO A 676 2.16 -6.90 11.60
C PRO A 676 1.73 -6.75 13.07
N ARG A 677 0.43 -6.57 13.33
CA ARG A 677 -0.13 -6.41 14.68
C ARG A 677 -0.94 -7.62 15.14
N ASN A 678 -1.70 -8.21 14.23
CA ASN A 678 -2.68 -9.25 14.56
C ASN A 678 -2.81 -10.28 13.45
N LEU A 679 -3.15 -11.51 13.84
CA LEU A 679 -3.83 -12.48 12.98
C LEU A 679 -5.34 -12.35 13.21
N TYR A 680 -6.08 -12.11 12.14
CA TYR A 680 -7.53 -12.10 12.12
C TYR A 680 -8.00 -13.48 11.67
N ALA A 681 -8.82 -14.15 12.49
CA ALA A 681 -9.37 -15.47 12.21
C ALA A 681 -10.90 -15.43 12.24
N GLY A 682 -11.51 -15.51 11.06
CA GLY A 682 -12.95 -15.56 10.89
C GLY A 682 -13.50 -16.96 11.16
N MET A 683 -14.66 -17.03 11.79
CA MET A 683 -15.41 -18.26 12.05
C MET A 683 -16.87 -18.10 11.59
N PRO A 684 -17.11 -17.95 10.27
CA PRO A 684 -18.44 -17.69 9.73
C PRO A 684 -19.41 -18.87 9.88
N TYR A 685 -18.90 -20.11 10.00
CA TYR A 685 -19.71 -21.33 10.01
C TYR A 685 -20.10 -21.80 11.41
N GLY A 686 -19.57 -21.19 12.47
CA GLY A 686 -19.88 -21.55 13.85
C GLY A 686 -18.66 -21.48 14.77
N PRO A 687 -18.83 -21.78 16.06
CA PRO A 687 -20.05 -22.31 16.69
C PRO A 687 -21.16 -21.28 16.90
N ALA A 688 -20.86 -19.98 16.81
CA ALA A 688 -21.89 -18.95 16.84
C ALA A 688 -22.71 -19.00 15.54
N ALA A 689 -24.04 -19.14 15.63
CA ALA A 689 -24.92 -19.22 14.47
C ALA A 689 -24.94 -17.94 13.60
N THR A 690 -24.37 -16.85 14.10
CA THR A 690 -24.22 -15.57 13.41
C THR A 690 -22.84 -15.39 12.78
N GLY A 691 -21.91 -16.31 13.01
CA GLY A 691 -20.48 -16.13 12.78
C GLY A 691 -19.78 -15.29 13.85
N ALA A 692 -18.45 -15.29 13.83
CA ALA A 692 -17.58 -14.50 14.71
C ALA A 692 -16.25 -14.15 14.01
N LEU A 693 -15.55 -13.14 14.53
CA LEU A 693 -14.17 -12.83 14.19
C LEU A 693 -13.33 -12.78 15.47
N HIS A 694 -12.21 -13.48 15.49
CA HIS A 694 -11.22 -13.43 16.55
C HIS A 694 -9.96 -12.70 16.07
N VAL A 695 -9.54 -11.70 16.83
CA VAL A 695 -8.33 -10.91 16.58
C VAL A 695 -7.27 -11.33 17.59
N LEU A 696 -6.30 -12.10 17.11
CA LEU A 696 -5.19 -12.64 17.88
C LEU A 696 -4.01 -11.69 17.79
N PRO A 697 -3.53 -11.11 18.90
CA PRO A 697 -2.33 -10.28 18.89
C PRO A 697 -1.12 -11.04 18.38
N PHE A 698 -0.18 -10.38 17.68
CA PHE A 698 1.01 -11.03 17.11
C PHE A 698 1.76 -11.99 18.05
N PRO A 699 1.96 -11.67 19.36
CA PRO A 699 2.61 -12.60 20.29
C PRO A 699 1.88 -13.92 20.54
N ASN A 700 0.61 -14.04 20.16
CA ASN A 700 -0.15 -15.29 20.25
C ASN A 700 0.13 -16.23 19.09
N VAL A 701 0.71 -15.74 17.99
CA VAL A 701 0.81 -16.45 16.71
C VAL A 701 2.25 -16.60 16.26
N VAL A 702 3.16 -16.63 17.22
CA VAL A 702 4.59 -16.88 17.03
C VAL A 702 5.16 -17.65 18.21
N THR A 703 6.06 -18.59 17.93
CA THR A 703 6.72 -19.39 18.96
C THR A 703 7.47 -18.54 19.97
N GLY A 704 7.34 -18.87 21.25
CA GLY A 704 7.96 -18.14 22.36
C GLY A 704 7.31 -16.80 22.69
N GLY A 705 6.25 -16.42 21.96
CA GLY A 705 5.42 -15.28 22.30
C GLY A 705 4.65 -15.50 23.60
N THR A 706 4.36 -14.41 24.31
CA THR A 706 3.52 -14.46 25.51
C THR A 706 2.07 -14.26 25.08
N SER A 707 1.27 -15.33 25.14
CA SER A 707 -0.16 -15.30 24.80
C SER A 707 -0.91 -14.21 25.58
N ARG A 708 -1.80 -13.52 24.88
CA ARG A 708 -2.64 -12.41 25.34
C ARG A 708 -4.10 -12.71 25.00
N PRO A 709 -5.07 -12.10 25.70
CA PRO A 709 -6.47 -12.26 25.34
C PRO A 709 -6.74 -11.78 23.90
N ALA A 710 -7.41 -12.62 23.10
CA ALA A 710 -7.92 -12.21 21.80
C ALA A 710 -9.11 -11.27 21.97
N THR A 711 -9.32 -10.40 20.97
CA THR A 711 -10.55 -9.61 20.87
C THR A 711 -11.55 -10.37 20.00
N THR A 712 -12.79 -10.52 20.47
CA THR A 712 -13.85 -11.21 19.71
C THR A 712 -14.90 -10.21 19.27
N TYR A 713 -15.21 -10.23 17.97
CA TYR A 713 -16.32 -9.51 17.36
C TYR A 713 -17.39 -10.52 16.97
N GLN A 714 -18.59 -10.34 17.48
CA GLN A 714 -19.73 -11.22 17.21
C GLN A 714 -21.01 -10.39 17.10
N PRO A 715 -21.84 -10.60 16.06
CA PRO A 715 -23.16 -9.98 15.96
C PRO A 715 -23.97 -10.14 17.25
N GLY A 716 -24.57 -9.04 17.72
CA GLY A 716 -25.33 -8.97 18.96
C GLY A 716 -24.50 -8.70 20.23
N GLN A 717 -23.18 -8.53 20.10
CA GLN A 717 -22.27 -8.19 21.21
C GLN A 717 -21.48 -6.90 20.92
N GLY A 718 -21.05 -6.20 21.98
CA GLY A 718 -20.11 -5.07 21.82
C GLY A 718 -20.63 -3.89 20.98
N GLY A 719 -21.94 -3.78 20.78
CA GLY A 719 -22.56 -2.77 19.90
C GLY A 719 -22.75 -3.23 18.45
N LEU A 720 -22.27 -4.42 18.07
CA LEU A 720 -22.59 -5.03 16.77
C LEU A 720 -24.08 -5.38 16.69
N PRO A 721 -24.77 -4.98 15.61
CA PRO A 721 -26.13 -5.43 15.34
C PRO A 721 -26.24 -6.96 15.34
N ALA A 722 -27.39 -7.48 15.75
CA ALA A 722 -27.59 -8.93 15.94
C ALA A 722 -27.91 -9.70 14.66
N ASN A 723 -28.15 -9.01 13.55
CA ASN A 723 -28.47 -9.58 12.24
C ASN A 723 -27.21 -10.06 11.52
N GLY A 724 -26.61 -11.16 11.98
CA GLY A 724 -25.52 -11.81 11.26
C GLY A 724 -25.79 -13.27 10.93
N LYS A 725 -25.12 -13.78 9.89
CA LYS A 725 -25.21 -15.20 9.52
C LYS A 725 -23.83 -15.79 9.32
N TYR A 726 -23.03 -15.27 8.38
CA TYR A 726 -21.64 -15.67 8.10
C TYR A 726 -20.69 -14.52 8.42
N PHE A 727 -20.85 -13.88 9.58
CA PHE A 727 -19.94 -12.81 9.99
C PHE A 727 -18.52 -13.33 10.17
N GLY A 728 -17.54 -12.64 9.59
CA GLY A 728 -16.14 -13.07 9.58
C GLY A 728 -15.76 -13.87 8.33
N TYR A 729 -16.64 -13.97 7.33
CA TYR A 729 -16.34 -14.64 6.06
C TYR A 729 -15.14 -14.02 5.31
N SER A 730 -14.96 -12.71 5.44
CA SER A 730 -13.83 -11.96 4.92
C SER A 730 -13.46 -10.85 5.91
N VAL A 731 -12.17 -10.48 5.96
CA VAL A 731 -11.66 -9.48 6.92
C VAL A 731 -10.44 -8.71 6.40
N ARG A 732 -10.37 -7.40 6.67
CA ARG A 732 -9.25 -6.49 6.32
C ARG A 732 -9.05 -5.38 7.35
#